data_AF-A0A7C2P7U7-F1
#
_entry.id   AF-A0A7C2P7U7-F1
#
_cell.length_a   1.000
_cell.length_b   1.000
_cell.length_c   1.000
_cell.angle_alpha   90.00
_cell.angle_beta   90.00
_cell.angle_gamma   90.00
#
_symmetry.space_group_name_H-M   'P 1'
#
loop_
_entity.id
_entity.type
_entity.pdbx_description
1 polymer ?
#
loop_
_entity_poly.entity_id
_entity_poly.type
_entity_poly.pdbx_seq_one_letter_code
_entity_poly.pdbx_strand_id
1 'polypeptide(L)'
;MSLAMNRIEAVHAAGQSFWLDDLRREMIESGELRERIEAGELRGMTSNPTIFEQAIARGEAYSDALRPLAQAGWSAERIVDHLMLEDVRAAADLFRPVYEASQGADGFVSLEVHPQLADDTEATLVETRRLWTALNRPNVMIKIPATASGIPAIRRAIAEGINVNITLIFSLTRYAEVIEAYLLGLEERVGRGAAVDHVASVASFFVSRVDTAVDARLEKIIRDEGPEAGRAAELLGQAAIANAKLAYAQFQAAFSDERFARLRERGARVQRPLWASTSTKNPAYPDTYYVDSLIGPETVNTLPLPTLEAFRDHGRAEPTLTEGLSGARSRLEALRTIGISMDEVTFELERQGVRKFDESFRSLVRTVEQRATAARREVQALLPRLQATLEALDGEDVARRLWSRDGSLWPGQPSEWLGWLDLPEAAVGHLATIEAFLRDASQAGFRRALILGMGGSSLAARVLAGAGPGRPLSVDVLDTIEPGAVLAASRSVEATLFVVASKSGTTIEPLSLLEHFWSRERQVNRGSGFVAITDPGTPLEALAKERGFRSIFPAPPDVGGRFSALSVFGLVPAALAGADPRAALDGAARMARRCGPNVEAARNPGLFLAALLASAAAEGRDKVTFVADPALEALPAWIEQLLAESSGKDGRGLFPVVGEPPAPASRYASDRVIVYLRVDGSLDAHVERWVRAAVPVVVLPGGQGPARLGAEFFRWEVATAIVCHLLGVNAFDQPDVQRAKDAAREALRHRPARGEPEAVPADPAECLLQALGALRRGEAFVLLSFAPETPAVARAFERLRRHVRDVLGNATLVGVGPRYLHSTGQLFKGGPDRIVALVLHAPSGGDLPIPGTDHTFGELLRAQACGDFQAMKSLGRRAFWLELDSPGLLTDIARVTAPAARRAAEQRARPA
;
A
#
# COMPACT_ATOMS: atom_id res chain seq x y z
N MET A 1 16.28 -39.29 13.86
CA MET A 1 14.92 -39.83 14.00
C MET A 1 14.19 -39.58 12.70
N SER A 2 13.83 -40.61 11.95
CA SER A 2 12.96 -40.46 10.77
C SER A 2 11.62 -39.93 11.27
N LEU A 3 11.29 -38.67 10.98
CA LEU A 3 9.94 -38.16 11.21
C LEU A 3 8.98 -39.06 10.42
N ALA A 4 7.95 -39.59 11.08
CA ALA A 4 6.93 -40.38 10.41
C ALA A 4 6.27 -39.48 9.35
N MET A 5 6.17 -40.00 8.11
CA MET A 5 5.56 -39.28 6.98
C MET A 5 4.13 -38.87 7.35
N ASN A 6 3.78 -37.60 7.13
CA ASN A 6 2.45 -37.11 7.47
C ASN A 6 1.41 -37.61 6.45
N ARG A 7 0.12 -37.50 6.78
CA ARG A 7 -0.97 -38.03 5.93
C ARG A 7 -1.02 -37.41 4.53
N ILE A 8 -0.73 -36.12 4.42
CA ILE A 8 -0.73 -35.42 3.13
C ILE A 8 0.47 -35.85 2.29
N GLU A 9 1.64 -35.98 2.90
CA GLU A 9 2.83 -36.55 2.24
C GLU A 9 2.57 -37.97 1.75
N ALA A 10 1.83 -38.79 2.51
CA ALA A 10 1.44 -40.13 2.10
C ALA A 10 0.51 -40.11 0.86
N VAL A 11 -0.42 -39.16 0.75
CA VAL A 11 -1.25 -38.98 -0.45
C VAL A 11 -0.40 -38.55 -1.66
N HIS A 12 0.51 -37.59 -1.46
CA HIS A 12 1.45 -37.17 -2.50
C HIS A 12 2.33 -38.34 -2.96
N ALA A 13 2.80 -39.18 -2.04
CA ALA A 13 3.56 -40.39 -2.34
C ALA A 13 2.73 -41.46 -3.06
N ALA A 14 1.41 -41.52 -2.82
CA ALA A 14 0.47 -42.36 -3.55
C ALA A 14 0.15 -41.84 -4.97
N GLY A 15 0.75 -40.71 -5.37
CA GLY A 15 0.64 -40.14 -6.71
C GLY A 15 -0.61 -39.27 -6.93
N GLN A 16 -1.31 -38.88 -5.87
CA GLN A 16 -2.37 -37.87 -5.92
C GLN A 16 -1.87 -36.54 -5.38
N SER A 17 -2.12 -35.43 -6.07
CA SER A 17 -1.73 -34.09 -5.64
C SER A 17 -2.89 -33.34 -4.98
N PHE A 18 -2.67 -32.70 -3.84
CA PHE A 18 -3.66 -31.80 -3.23
C PHE A 18 -3.50 -30.38 -3.71
N TRP A 19 -4.60 -29.84 -4.25
CA TRP A 19 -4.73 -28.43 -4.63
C TRP A 19 -5.73 -27.75 -3.68
N LEU A 20 -5.56 -26.45 -3.47
CA LEU A 20 -6.52 -25.66 -2.68
C LEU A 20 -7.62 -25.09 -3.58
N ASP A 21 -8.89 -25.33 -3.24
CA ASP A 21 -10.06 -24.72 -3.88
C ASP A 21 -10.46 -23.43 -3.16
N ASP A 22 -9.53 -22.48 -3.13
CA ASP A 22 -9.67 -21.16 -2.52
C ASP A 22 -8.67 -20.20 -3.19
N LEU A 23 -8.96 -18.90 -3.19
CA LEU A 23 -8.02 -17.86 -3.61
C LEU A 23 -8.48 -16.54 -2.98
N ARG A 24 -7.81 -16.16 -1.88
CA ARG A 24 -8.07 -14.93 -1.14
C ARG A 24 -6.80 -14.10 -1.07
N ARG A 25 -6.89 -12.82 -1.42
CA ARG A 25 -5.76 -11.87 -1.33
C ARG A 25 -5.15 -11.84 0.05
N GLU A 26 -5.96 -11.92 1.11
CA GLU A 26 -5.49 -11.95 2.49
C GLU A 26 -4.52 -13.11 2.76
N MET A 27 -4.74 -14.28 2.19
CA MET A 27 -3.88 -15.47 2.35
C MET A 27 -2.52 -15.29 1.64
N ILE A 28 -2.50 -14.54 0.54
CA ILE A 28 -1.28 -14.20 -0.20
C ILE A 28 -0.47 -13.15 0.57
N GLU A 29 -1.14 -12.09 1.03
CA GLU A 29 -0.49 -10.95 1.70
C GLU A 29 -0.02 -11.27 3.12
N SER A 30 -0.73 -12.14 3.85
CA SER A 30 -0.34 -12.57 5.20
C SER A 30 0.86 -13.52 5.21
N GLY A 31 1.15 -14.17 4.09
CA GLY A 31 2.15 -15.24 3.99
C GLY A 31 1.60 -16.65 4.22
N GLU A 32 0.34 -16.80 4.62
CA GLU A 32 -0.28 -18.11 4.90
C GLU A 32 -0.15 -19.07 3.69
N LEU A 33 -0.39 -18.59 2.48
CA LEU A 33 -0.29 -19.44 1.28
C LEU A 33 1.15 -19.95 1.09
N ARG A 34 2.15 -19.08 1.30
CA ARG A 34 3.57 -19.45 1.20
C ARG A 34 3.92 -20.52 2.24
N GLU A 35 3.52 -20.33 3.48
CA GLU A 35 3.80 -21.27 4.57
C GLU A 35 3.24 -22.67 4.28
N ARG A 36 2.00 -22.75 3.76
CA ARG A 36 1.38 -24.03 3.39
C ARG A 36 2.07 -24.71 2.20
N ILE A 37 2.53 -23.93 1.22
CA ILE A 37 3.31 -24.43 0.08
C ILE A 37 4.65 -24.99 0.58
N GLU A 38 5.37 -24.24 1.41
CA GLU A 38 6.69 -24.62 1.94
C GLU A 38 6.58 -25.82 2.90
N ALA A 39 5.47 -25.97 3.62
CA ALA A 39 5.16 -27.14 4.43
C ALA A 39 4.80 -28.39 3.58
N GLY A 40 4.70 -28.25 2.26
CA GLY A 40 4.37 -29.35 1.35
C GLY A 40 2.91 -29.79 1.40
N GLU A 41 2.02 -28.99 2.01
CA GLU A 41 0.58 -29.29 2.09
C GLU A 41 -0.10 -29.15 0.72
N LEU A 42 0.38 -28.23 -0.12
CA LEU A 42 -0.26 -27.83 -1.37
C LEU A 42 0.66 -27.99 -2.59
N ARG A 43 0.09 -28.53 -3.67
CA ARG A 43 0.75 -28.72 -4.97
C ARG A 43 0.12 -27.88 -6.09
N GLY A 44 -0.90 -27.09 -5.79
CA GLY A 44 -1.56 -26.20 -6.75
C GLY A 44 -2.80 -25.55 -6.15
N MET A 45 -3.53 -24.80 -6.96
CA MET A 45 -4.68 -24.02 -6.50
C MET A 45 -5.70 -23.76 -7.63
N THR A 46 -6.98 -23.73 -7.28
CA THR A 46 -8.08 -23.39 -8.20
C THR A 46 -8.89 -22.22 -7.68
N SER A 47 -9.34 -21.35 -8.58
CA SER A 47 -10.39 -20.37 -8.32
C SER A 47 -11.66 -20.68 -9.14
N ASN A 48 -12.75 -20.00 -8.79
CA ASN A 48 -14.01 -19.97 -9.53
C ASN A 48 -14.77 -18.68 -9.16
N PRO A 49 -15.84 -18.31 -9.90
CA PRO A 49 -16.59 -17.08 -9.61
C PRO A 49 -17.15 -16.98 -8.20
N THR A 50 -17.58 -18.10 -7.59
CA THR A 50 -18.10 -18.11 -6.21
C THR A 50 -17.00 -17.85 -5.18
N ILE A 51 -15.78 -18.36 -5.39
CA ILE A 51 -14.62 -18.06 -4.54
C ILE A 51 -14.32 -16.56 -4.57
N PHE A 52 -14.24 -15.97 -5.77
CA PHE A 52 -14.00 -14.53 -5.89
C PHE A 52 -15.15 -13.69 -5.35
N GLU A 53 -16.40 -14.10 -5.55
CA GLU A 53 -17.56 -13.45 -4.94
C GLU A 53 -17.40 -13.39 -3.42
N GLN A 54 -17.08 -14.52 -2.78
CA GLN A 54 -16.92 -14.59 -1.33
C GLN A 54 -15.70 -13.79 -0.84
N ALA A 55 -14.57 -13.87 -1.55
CA ALA A 55 -13.34 -13.17 -1.22
C ALA A 55 -13.49 -11.65 -1.36
N ILE A 56 -13.91 -11.19 -2.53
CA ILE A 56 -13.99 -9.76 -2.85
C ILE A 56 -15.15 -9.11 -2.09
N ALA A 57 -16.31 -9.75 -1.96
CA ALA A 57 -17.46 -9.13 -1.29
C ALA A 57 -17.23 -8.87 0.21
N ARG A 58 -16.38 -9.66 0.86
CA ARG A 58 -16.20 -9.64 2.32
C ARG A 58 -14.80 -9.23 2.78
N GLY A 59 -13.82 -9.23 1.89
CA GLY A 59 -12.42 -8.95 2.22
C GLY A 59 -12.11 -7.45 2.29
N GLU A 60 -11.53 -7.04 3.42
CA GLU A 60 -11.00 -5.69 3.61
C GLU A 60 -9.76 -5.43 2.74
N ALA A 61 -8.95 -6.46 2.43
CA ALA A 61 -7.79 -6.29 1.55
C ALA A 61 -8.21 -5.83 0.14
N TYR A 62 -9.42 -6.20 -0.30
CA TYR A 62 -9.97 -5.75 -1.57
C TYR A 62 -10.51 -4.31 -1.51
N SER A 63 -10.83 -3.77 -0.33
CA SER A 63 -11.27 -2.36 -0.19
C SER A 63 -10.18 -1.42 -0.70
N ASP A 64 -8.94 -1.69 -0.28
CA ASP A 64 -7.78 -0.86 -0.56
C ASP A 64 -7.34 -0.91 -2.02
N ALA A 65 -7.48 -2.08 -2.66
CA ALA A 65 -7.17 -2.26 -4.07
C ALA A 65 -8.27 -1.67 -4.99
N LEU A 66 -9.54 -1.81 -4.61
CA LEU A 66 -10.68 -1.36 -5.41
C LEU A 66 -10.85 0.16 -5.41
N ARG A 67 -10.68 0.81 -4.24
CA ARG A 67 -10.96 2.25 -4.07
C ARG A 67 -10.27 3.14 -5.11
N PRO A 68 -8.94 3.07 -5.36
CA PRO A 68 -8.29 3.92 -6.36
C PRO A 68 -8.76 3.64 -7.79
N LEU A 69 -9.03 2.37 -8.14
CA LEU A 69 -9.54 2.01 -9.47
C LEU A 69 -10.94 2.59 -9.72
N ALA A 70 -11.79 2.51 -8.70
CA ALA A 70 -13.11 3.13 -8.73
C ALA A 70 -13.02 4.66 -8.85
N GLN A 71 -12.12 5.29 -8.08
CA GLN A 71 -11.87 6.73 -8.13
C GLN A 71 -11.23 7.19 -9.45
N ALA A 72 -10.54 6.30 -10.18
CA ALA A 72 -10.12 6.50 -11.56
C ALA A 72 -11.25 6.25 -12.58
N GLY A 73 -12.45 5.90 -12.11
CA GLY A 73 -13.65 5.70 -12.91
C GLY A 73 -13.68 4.40 -13.71
N TRP A 74 -12.94 3.38 -13.30
CA TRP A 74 -13.04 2.05 -13.90
C TRP A 74 -14.43 1.44 -13.66
N SER A 75 -14.93 0.65 -14.62
CA SER A 75 -16.16 -0.11 -14.45
C SER A 75 -15.96 -1.27 -13.47
N ALA A 76 -17.03 -1.72 -12.81
CA ALA A 76 -16.95 -2.88 -11.93
C ALA A 76 -16.39 -4.13 -12.61
N GLU A 77 -16.75 -4.38 -13.88
CA GLU A 77 -16.22 -5.51 -14.65
C GLU A 77 -14.70 -5.40 -14.86
N ARG A 78 -14.20 -4.20 -15.23
CA ARG A 78 -12.75 -3.98 -15.38
C ARG A 78 -12.02 -4.14 -14.05
N ILE A 79 -12.63 -3.69 -12.94
CA ILE A 79 -12.08 -3.86 -11.59
C ILE A 79 -12.00 -5.34 -11.23
N VAL A 80 -13.09 -6.10 -11.43
CA VAL A 80 -13.14 -7.55 -11.16
C VAL A 80 -12.09 -8.29 -11.98
N ASP A 81 -12.03 -8.06 -13.29
CA ASP A 81 -11.04 -8.66 -14.19
C ASP A 81 -9.61 -8.39 -13.70
N HIS A 82 -9.35 -7.13 -13.34
CA HIS A 82 -8.04 -6.71 -12.86
C HIS A 82 -7.63 -7.40 -11.55
N LEU A 83 -8.51 -7.42 -10.56
CA LEU A 83 -8.24 -8.02 -9.25
C LEU A 83 -8.02 -9.54 -9.37
N MET A 84 -8.83 -10.23 -10.19
CA MET A 84 -8.68 -11.66 -10.46
C MET A 84 -7.33 -11.98 -11.12
N LEU A 85 -6.93 -11.21 -12.13
CA LEU A 85 -5.63 -11.38 -12.81
C LEU A 85 -4.44 -11.12 -11.88
N GLU A 86 -4.54 -10.11 -11.02
CA GLU A 86 -3.49 -9.77 -10.05
C GLU A 86 -3.30 -10.88 -9.02
N ASP A 87 -4.40 -11.38 -8.43
CA ASP A 87 -4.35 -12.44 -7.40
C ASP A 87 -3.80 -13.75 -7.98
N VAL A 88 -4.24 -14.13 -9.19
CA VAL A 88 -3.77 -15.36 -9.86
C VAL A 88 -2.29 -15.27 -10.22
N ARG A 89 -1.81 -14.12 -10.71
CA ARG A 89 -0.37 -13.92 -10.96
C ARG A 89 0.44 -14.05 -9.67
N ALA A 90 -0.01 -13.42 -8.58
CA ALA A 90 0.67 -13.48 -7.30
C ALA A 90 0.72 -14.91 -6.74
N ALA A 91 -0.40 -15.64 -6.80
CA ALA A 91 -0.43 -17.05 -6.42
C ALA A 91 0.46 -17.91 -7.32
N ALA A 92 0.45 -17.70 -8.64
CA ALA A 92 1.30 -18.43 -9.58
C ALA A 92 2.80 -18.18 -9.29
N ASP A 93 3.17 -16.96 -8.92
CA ASP A 93 4.54 -16.63 -8.50
C ASP A 93 4.94 -17.37 -7.22
N LEU A 94 4.01 -17.55 -6.26
CA LEU A 94 4.25 -18.34 -5.04
C LEU A 94 4.38 -19.85 -5.32
N PHE A 95 3.61 -20.39 -6.26
CA PHE A 95 3.68 -21.80 -6.65
C PHE A 95 4.81 -22.11 -7.65
N ARG A 96 5.51 -21.08 -8.16
CA ARG A 96 6.57 -21.24 -9.17
C ARG A 96 7.69 -22.21 -8.74
N PRO A 97 8.19 -22.21 -7.49
CA PRO A 97 9.18 -23.18 -7.04
C PRO A 97 8.66 -24.64 -7.09
N VAL A 98 7.38 -24.86 -6.79
CA VAL A 98 6.75 -26.20 -6.89
C VAL A 98 6.66 -26.64 -8.35
N TYR A 99 6.28 -25.71 -9.24
CA TYR A 99 6.23 -25.97 -10.68
C TYR A 99 7.61 -26.38 -11.22
N GLU A 100 8.66 -25.67 -10.84
CA GLU A 100 10.03 -25.97 -11.29
C GLU A 100 10.53 -27.30 -10.71
N ALA A 101 10.36 -27.52 -9.39
CA ALA A 101 10.79 -28.75 -8.73
C ALA A 101 10.07 -30.01 -9.25
N SER A 102 8.81 -29.87 -9.64
CA SER A 102 8.01 -30.95 -10.22
C SER A 102 8.15 -31.08 -11.73
N GLN A 103 9.02 -30.29 -12.37
CA GLN A 103 9.18 -30.23 -13.82
C GLN A 103 7.85 -30.00 -14.56
N GLY A 104 7.01 -29.12 -14.00
CA GLY A 104 5.69 -28.76 -14.50
C GLY A 104 4.61 -29.82 -14.28
N ALA A 105 4.83 -30.82 -13.43
CA ALA A 105 3.77 -31.73 -13.03
C ALA A 105 2.78 -31.04 -12.08
N ASP A 106 3.26 -30.17 -11.20
CA ASP A 106 2.46 -29.44 -10.21
C ASP A 106 2.79 -27.93 -10.20
N GLY A 107 2.35 -27.22 -9.17
CA GLY A 107 2.56 -25.78 -9.01
C GLY A 107 1.64 -24.92 -9.88
N PHE A 108 0.48 -25.45 -10.29
CA PHE A 108 -0.46 -24.73 -11.15
C PHE A 108 -1.47 -23.90 -10.37
N VAL A 109 -1.85 -22.75 -10.95
CA VAL A 109 -2.97 -21.93 -10.48
C VAL A 109 -3.98 -21.74 -11.61
N SER A 110 -5.25 -22.06 -11.34
CA SER A 110 -6.31 -21.99 -12.36
C SER A 110 -7.17 -20.72 -12.26
N LEU A 111 -7.48 -20.12 -13.41
CA LEU A 111 -8.45 -19.01 -13.56
C LEU A 111 -9.51 -19.36 -14.61
N GLU A 112 -10.79 -19.21 -14.25
CA GLU A 112 -11.92 -19.52 -15.12
C GLU A 112 -12.23 -18.40 -16.12
N VAL A 113 -12.59 -18.79 -17.35
CA VAL A 113 -13.16 -17.86 -18.33
C VAL A 113 -14.49 -17.30 -17.83
N HIS A 114 -14.91 -16.17 -18.41
CA HIS A 114 -16.17 -15.55 -18.05
C HIS A 114 -17.37 -16.53 -18.26
N PRO A 115 -18.20 -16.82 -17.24
CA PRO A 115 -19.21 -17.89 -17.32
C PRO A 115 -20.25 -17.74 -18.44
N GLN A 116 -20.57 -16.50 -18.85
CA GLN A 116 -21.52 -16.24 -19.95
C GLN A 116 -21.01 -16.71 -21.32
N LEU A 117 -19.71 -17.00 -21.44
CA LEU A 117 -19.11 -17.48 -22.68
C LEU A 117 -19.22 -19.00 -22.83
N ALA A 118 -19.70 -19.72 -21.80
CA ALA A 118 -19.69 -21.19 -21.75
C ALA A 118 -20.44 -21.87 -22.90
N ASP A 119 -21.40 -21.18 -23.53
CA ASP A 119 -22.16 -21.71 -24.67
C ASP A 119 -21.65 -21.19 -26.04
N ASP A 120 -20.55 -20.43 -26.08
CA ASP A 120 -19.92 -19.87 -27.28
C ASP A 120 -18.44 -20.28 -27.41
N THR A 121 -18.15 -21.12 -28.40
CA THR A 121 -16.80 -21.63 -28.69
C THR A 121 -15.80 -20.51 -29.03
N GLU A 122 -16.15 -19.59 -29.93
CA GLU A 122 -15.19 -18.58 -30.39
C GLU A 122 -14.93 -17.55 -29.30
N ALA A 123 -15.97 -17.10 -28.61
CA ALA A 123 -15.82 -16.15 -27.51
C ALA A 123 -15.01 -16.75 -26.36
N THR A 124 -15.24 -18.02 -26.00
CA THR A 124 -14.43 -18.73 -25.01
C THR A 124 -12.96 -18.80 -25.41
N LEU A 125 -12.66 -19.08 -26.68
CA LEU A 125 -11.27 -19.16 -27.15
C LEU A 125 -10.58 -17.80 -27.17
N VAL A 126 -11.27 -16.74 -27.60
CA VAL A 126 -10.75 -15.36 -27.55
C VAL A 126 -10.40 -14.98 -26.11
N GLU A 127 -11.31 -15.26 -25.18
CA GLU A 127 -11.07 -14.98 -23.76
C GLU A 127 -9.94 -15.82 -23.18
N THR A 128 -9.87 -17.11 -23.56
CA THR A 128 -8.78 -18.00 -23.15
C THR A 128 -7.41 -17.44 -23.55
N ARG A 129 -7.27 -16.97 -24.79
CA ARG A 129 -6.03 -16.35 -25.28
C ARG A 129 -5.71 -15.04 -24.56
N ARG A 130 -6.74 -14.23 -24.28
CA ARG A 130 -6.60 -12.98 -23.53
C ARG A 130 -6.07 -13.26 -22.13
N LEU A 131 -6.71 -14.16 -21.38
CA LEU A 131 -6.31 -14.52 -20.02
C LEU A 131 -4.92 -15.16 -19.98
N TRP A 132 -4.61 -16.06 -20.91
CA TRP A 132 -3.27 -16.68 -21.01
C TRP A 132 -2.18 -15.63 -21.21
N THR A 133 -2.39 -14.72 -22.17
CA THR A 133 -1.44 -13.63 -22.48
C THR A 133 -1.34 -12.64 -21.33
N ALA A 134 -2.47 -12.30 -20.71
CA ALA A 134 -2.50 -11.40 -19.58
C ALA A 134 -1.76 -12.02 -18.40
N LEU A 135 -2.07 -13.25 -17.98
CA LEU A 135 -1.41 -13.86 -16.82
C LEU A 135 0.10 -14.02 -17.05
N ASN A 136 0.52 -14.41 -18.26
CA ASN A 136 1.93 -14.54 -18.66
C ASN A 136 2.79 -15.27 -17.61
N ARG A 137 2.35 -16.48 -17.24
CA ARG A 137 3.07 -17.39 -16.34
C ARG A 137 2.99 -18.80 -16.92
N PRO A 138 4.07 -19.60 -16.89
CA PRO A 138 4.05 -20.95 -17.44
C PRO A 138 3.20 -21.92 -16.61
N ASN A 139 2.95 -21.59 -15.34
CA ASN A 139 2.23 -22.40 -14.38
C ASN A 139 0.81 -21.90 -14.09
N VAL A 140 0.20 -21.14 -15.00
CA VAL A 140 -1.24 -20.90 -14.95
C VAL A 140 -1.99 -21.92 -15.81
N MET A 141 -3.25 -22.17 -15.46
CA MET A 141 -4.20 -22.92 -16.28
C MET A 141 -5.43 -22.06 -16.54
N ILE A 142 -5.88 -22.00 -17.80
CA ILE A 142 -7.17 -21.40 -18.11
C ILE A 142 -8.24 -22.45 -17.93
N LYS A 143 -9.24 -22.12 -17.13
CA LYS A 143 -10.30 -23.05 -16.76
C LYS A 143 -11.51 -22.86 -17.68
N ILE A 144 -11.85 -23.91 -18.42
CA ILE A 144 -12.90 -23.90 -19.45
C ILE A 144 -13.95 -24.96 -19.10
N PRO A 145 -15.24 -24.59 -19.00
CA PRO A 145 -16.33 -25.55 -18.83
C PRO A 145 -16.39 -26.58 -19.95
N ALA A 146 -16.57 -27.86 -19.60
CA ALA A 146 -16.80 -28.96 -20.53
C ALA A 146 -18.25 -28.98 -21.06
N THR A 147 -18.80 -27.83 -21.46
CA THR A 147 -20.06 -27.79 -22.19
C THR A 147 -19.86 -28.31 -23.61
N ALA A 148 -20.95 -28.60 -24.33
CA ALA A 148 -20.86 -28.96 -25.75
C ALA A 148 -20.08 -27.90 -26.58
N SER A 149 -20.29 -26.62 -26.31
CA SER A 149 -19.55 -25.51 -26.97
C SER A 149 -18.13 -25.32 -26.44
N GLY A 150 -17.83 -25.75 -25.20
CA GLY A 150 -16.51 -25.67 -24.59
C GLY A 150 -15.53 -26.70 -25.15
N ILE A 151 -16.00 -27.90 -25.50
CA ILE A 151 -15.16 -29.00 -26.03
C ILE A 151 -14.32 -28.57 -27.25
N PRO A 152 -14.87 -27.93 -28.30
CA PRO A 152 -14.04 -27.44 -29.40
C PRO A 152 -13.06 -26.33 -29.01
N ALA A 153 -13.42 -25.47 -28.05
CA ALA A 153 -12.54 -24.41 -27.56
C ALA A 153 -11.33 -24.99 -26.78
N ILE A 154 -11.57 -26.01 -25.95
CA ILE A 154 -10.55 -26.77 -25.23
C ILE A 154 -9.53 -27.37 -26.19
N ARG A 155 -10.00 -28.11 -27.22
CA ARG A 155 -9.12 -28.71 -28.24
C ARG A 155 -8.19 -27.66 -28.86
N ARG A 156 -8.76 -26.52 -29.28
CA ARG A 156 -8.01 -25.44 -29.94
C ARG A 156 -7.01 -24.76 -29.00
N ALA A 157 -7.39 -24.54 -27.74
CA ALA A 157 -6.48 -24.00 -26.73
C ALA A 157 -5.29 -24.95 -26.48
N ILE A 158 -5.53 -26.26 -26.35
CA ILE A 158 -4.48 -27.27 -26.22
C ILE A 158 -3.57 -27.29 -27.46
N ALA A 159 -4.13 -27.21 -28.68
CA ALA A 159 -3.35 -27.13 -29.91
C ALA A 159 -2.45 -25.88 -29.96
N GLU A 160 -2.91 -24.77 -29.37
CA GLU A 160 -2.15 -23.53 -29.22
C GLU A 160 -1.07 -23.59 -28.13
N GLY A 161 -1.09 -24.63 -27.29
CA GLY A 161 -0.12 -24.85 -26.21
C GLY A 161 -0.50 -24.18 -24.89
N ILE A 162 -1.77 -23.86 -24.72
CA ILE A 162 -2.32 -23.27 -23.49
C ILE A 162 -2.60 -24.40 -22.50
N ASN A 163 -2.21 -24.23 -21.25
CA ASN A 163 -2.58 -25.18 -20.19
C ASN A 163 -4.06 -25.01 -19.83
N VAL A 164 -4.82 -26.10 -19.79
CA VAL A 164 -6.28 -26.02 -19.57
C VAL A 164 -6.72 -26.87 -18.38
N ASN A 165 -7.42 -26.24 -17.44
CA ASN A 165 -8.21 -26.94 -16.43
C ASN A 165 -9.65 -27.09 -16.95
N ILE A 166 -10.03 -28.29 -17.35
CA ILE A 166 -11.34 -28.52 -17.92
C ILE A 166 -12.33 -28.78 -16.78
N THR A 167 -13.39 -27.97 -16.66
CA THR A 167 -14.29 -27.98 -15.49
C THR A 167 -15.72 -28.40 -15.81
N LEU A 168 -16.54 -28.56 -14.77
CA LEU A 168 -17.95 -28.97 -14.85
C LEU A 168 -18.15 -30.33 -15.53
N ILE A 169 -17.24 -31.28 -15.29
CA ILE A 169 -17.37 -32.65 -15.78
C ILE A 169 -18.15 -33.46 -14.73
N PHE A 170 -19.30 -34.00 -15.12
CA PHE A 170 -20.15 -34.81 -14.24
C PHE A 170 -20.39 -36.23 -14.77
N SER A 171 -20.35 -36.41 -16.10
CA SER A 171 -20.70 -37.67 -16.75
C SER A 171 -19.47 -38.35 -17.36
N LEU A 172 -19.52 -39.68 -17.43
CA LEU A 172 -18.52 -40.50 -18.12
C LEU A 172 -18.49 -40.20 -19.63
N THR A 173 -19.63 -39.90 -20.23
CA THR A 173 -19.73 -39.51 -21.64
C THR A 173 -19.00 -38.20 -21.91
N ARG A 174 -19.25 -37.18 -21.09
CA ARG A 174 -18.56 -35.89 -21.23
C ARG A 174 -17.07 -36.04 -20.96
N TYR A 175 -16.68 -36.89 -20.00
CA TYR A 175 -15.27 -37.12 -19.73
C TYR A 175 -14.55 -37.77 -20.91
N ALA A 176 -15.19 -38.72 -21.61
CA ALA A 176 -14.63 -39.28 -22.85
C ALA A 176 -14.42 -38.22 -23.95
N GLU A 177 -15.37 -37.30 -24.13
CA GLU A 177 -15.23 -36.18 -25.07
C GLU A 177 -14.10 -35.22 -24.68
N VAL A 178 -13.90 -35.01 -23.37
CA VAL A 178 -12.79 -34.21 -22.82
C VAL A 178 -11.43 -34.84 -23.13
N ILE A 179 -11.30 -36.15 -22.90
CA ILE A 179 -10.09 -36.90 -23.24
C ILE A 179 -9.81 -36.80 -24.75
N GLU A 180 -10.84 -37.01 -25.58
CA GLU A 180 -10.70 -36.93 -27.04
C GLU A 180 -10.24 -35.55 -27.50
N ALA A 181 -10.84 -34.48 -26.96
CA ALA A 181 -10.44 -33.10 -27.26
C ALA A 181 -8.99 -32.80 -26.89
N TYR A 182 -8.52 -33.33 -25.75
CA TYR A 182 -7.12 -33.20 -25.32
C TYR A 182 -6.17 -33.91 -26.29
N LEU A 183 -6.44 -35.18 -26.60
CA LEU A 183 -5.60 -35.97 -27.51
C LEU A 183 -5.55 -35.34 -28.90
N LEU A 184 -6.69 -34.95 -29.47
CA LEU A 184 -6.75 -34.27 -30.77
C LEU A 184 -6.00 -32.93 -30.76
N GLY A 185 -6.09 -32.16 -29.67
CA GLY A 185 -5.36 -30.90 -29.54
C GLY A 185 -3.84 -31.11 -29.55
N LEU A 186 -3.34 -32.11 -28.81
CA LEU A 186 -1.93 -32.47 -28.81
C LEU A 186 -1.48 -32.98 -30.19
N GLU A 187 -2.26 -33.86 -30.81
CA GLU A 187 -1.98 -34.39 -32.15
C GLU A 187 -1.89 -33.28 -33.20
N GLU A 188 -2.81 -32.32 -33.16
CA GLU A 188 -2.80 -31.15 -34.02
C GLU A 188 -1.56 -30.27 -33.82
N ARG A 189 -1.13 -30.10 -32.56
CA ARG A 189 0.10 -29.37 -32.21
C ARG A 189 1.36 -30.08 -32.72
N VAL A 190 1.46 -31.38 -32.49
CA VAL A 190 2.57 -32.22 -32.99
C VAL A 190 2.60 -32.21 -34.52
N GLY A 191 1.44 -32.28 -35.17
CA GLY A 191 1.30 -32.21 -36.63
C GLY A 191 1.82 -30.89 -37.23
N ARG A 192 1.81 -29.80 -36.44
CA ARG A 192 2.41 -28.49 -36.79
C ARG A 192 3.89 -28.38 -36.43
N GLY A 193 4.50 -29.45 -35.89
CA GLY A 193 5.90 -29.46 -35.44
C GLY A 193 6.16 -28.69 -34.14
N ALA A 194 5.13 -28.34 -33.37
CA ALA A 194 5.27 -27.60 -32.12
C ALA A 194 5.44 -28.53 -30.90
N ALA A 195 6.18 -28.07 -29.89
CA ALA A 195 6.47 -28.84 -28.69
C ALA A 195 5.23 -29.03 -27.80
N VAL A 196 5.09 -30.20 -27.16
CA VAL A 196 3.97 -30.57 -26.28
C VAL A 196 4.37 -30.84 -24.83
N ASP A 197 5.68 -30.81 -24.55
CA ASP A 197 6.31 -31.11 -23.26
C ASP A 197 5.92 -30.16 -22.11
N HIS A 198 5.49 -28.94 -22.44
CA HIS A 198 5.00 -27.95 -21.48
C HIS A 198 3.47 -27.95 -21.34
N VAL A 199 2.73 -28.60 -22.25
CA VAL A 199 1.27 -28.51 -22.29
C VAL A 199 0.68 -29.43 -21.23
N ALA A 200 0.10 -28.83 -20.19
CA ALA A 200 -0.54 -29.52 -19.09
C ALA A 200 -2.06 -29.35 -19.11
N SER A 201 -2.78 -30.39 -18.70
CA SER A 201 -4.23 -30.31 -18.53
C SER A 201 -4.69 -31.17 -17.35
N VAL A 202 -5.75 -30.72 -16.69
CA VAL A 202 -6.48 -31.48 -15.69
C VAL A 202 -7.96 -31.51 -16.06
N ALA A 203 -8.63 -32.61 -15.72
CA ALA A 203 -10.06 -32.79 -15.95
C ALA A 203 -10.82 -32.80 -14.61
N SER A 204 -11.35 -31.64 -14.24
CA SER A 204 -12.08 -31.42 -12.98
C SER A 204 -13.45 -32.11 -13.00
N PHE A 205 -13.45 -33.35 -12.49
CA PHE A 205 -14.60 -34.24 -12.36
C PHE A 205 -15.26 -34.05 -10.99
N PHE A 206 -16.53 -33.62 -11.00
CA PHE A 206 -17.25 -33.21 -9.79
C PHE A 206 -17.83 -34.41 -9.05
N VAL A 207 -17.61 -34.46 -7.73
CA VAL A 207 -17.96 -35.59 -6.88
C VAL A 207 -19.23 -35.31 -6.07
N SER A 208 -19.16 -34.51 -5.00
CA SER A 208 -20.24 -34.41 -4.01
C SER A 208 -21.59 -33.94 -4.55
N ARG A 209 -21.60 -33.18 -5.67
CA ARG A 209 -22.82 -32.71 -6.32
C ARG A 209 -23.63 -33.86 -6.90
N VAL A 210 -22.98 -34.95 -7.31
CA VAL A 210 -23.63 -36.16 -7.82
C VAL A 210 -24.41 -36.84 -6.69
N ASP A 211 -23.77 -37.13 -5.56
CA ASP A 211 -24.46 -37.74 -4.42
C ASP A 211 -25.57 -36.83 -3.89
N THR A 212 -25.34 -35.52 -3.79
CA THR A 212 -26.42 -34.59 -3.38
C THR A 212 -27.68 -34.71 -4.28
N ALA A 213 -27.49 -34.85 -5.59
CA ALA A 213 -28.60 -34.93 -6.54
C ALA A 213 -29.21 -36.34 -6.66
N VAL A 214 -28.42 -37.39 -6.46
CA VAL A 214 -28.88 -38.78 -6.49
C VAL A 214 -29.55 -39.15 -5.17
N ASP A 215 -28.94 -38.81 -4.03
CA ASP A 215 -29.50 -39.07 -2.70
C ASP A 215 -30.85 -38.39 -2.53
N ALA A 216 -31.04 -37.15 -3.02
CA ALA A 216 -32.34 -36.50 -3.00
C ALA A 216 -33.44 -37.28 -3.76
N ARG A 217 -33.08 -37.97 -4.85
CA ARG A 217 -33.98 -38.85 -5.61
C ARG A 217 -34.20 -40.17 -4.89
N LEU A 218 -33.16 -40.78 -4.32
CA LEU A 218 -33.23 -42.01 -3.53
C LEU A 218 -34.09 -41.83 -2.28
N GLU A 219 -33.88 -40.75 -1.52
CA GLU A 219 -34.68 -40.41 -0.35
C GLU A 219 -36.15 -40.23 -0.69
N LYS A 220 -36.48 -39.74 -1.90
CA LYS A 220 -37.87 -39.67 -2.36
C LYS A 220 -38.44 -41.08 -2.51
N ILE A 221 -37.73 -41.99 -3.18
CA ILE A 221 -38.15 -43.39 -3.33
C ILE A 221 -38.31 -44.08 -1.96
N ILE A 222 -37.41 -43.79 -1.01
CA ILE A 222 -37.48 -44.33 0.36
C ILE A 222 -38.73 -43.82 1.08
N ARG A 223 -39.02 -42.52 0.99
CA ARG A 223 -40.22 -41.90 1.60
C ARG A 223 -41.53 -42.40 0.99
N ASP A 224 -41.52 -42.80 -0.27
CA ASP A 224 -42.71 -43.33 -0.96
C ASP A 224 -43.04 -44.78 -0.52
N GLU A 225 -42.21 -45.40 0.36
CA GLU A 225 -42.40 -46.73 0.97
C GLU A 225 -42.75 -47.86 -0.03
N GLY A 226 -42.29 -47.72 -1.27
CA GLY A 226 -42.52 -48.69 -2.36
C GLY A 226 -41.58 -49.92 -2.31
N PRO A 227 -41.74 -50.87 -3.26
CA PRO A 227 -40.92 -52.10 -3.30
C PRO A 227 -39.42 -51.85 -3.46
N GLU A 228 -39.04 -50.69 -4.02
CA GLU A 228 -37.63 -50.31 -4.21
C GLU A 228 -37.02 -49.54 -3.02
N ALA A 229 -37.79 -49.26 -1.95
CA ALA A 229 -37.32 -48.43 -0.82
C ALA A 229 -36.07 -49.01 -0.12
N GLY A 230 -36.03 -50.34 0.10
CA GLY A 230 -34.86 -51.00 0.69
C GLY A 230 -33.62 -50.88 -0.20
N ARG A 231 -33.77 -51.10 -1.51
CA ARG A 231 -32.69 -51.00 -2.48
C ARG A 231 -32.20 -49.55 -2.64
N ALA A 232 -33.11 -48.57 -2.55
CA ALA A 232 -32.76 -47.16 -2.58
C ALA A 232 -31.94 -46.76 -1.35
N ALA A 233 -32.29 -47.25 -0.16
CA ALA A 233 -31.53 -46.99 1.07
C ALA A 233 -30.10 -47.53 1.00
N GLU A 234 -29.89 -48.70 0.39
CA GLU A 234 -28.56 -49.29 0.20
C GLU A 234 -27.66 -48.50 -0.77
N LEU A 235 -28.22 -47.62 -1.61
CA LEU A 235 -27.49 -46.86 -2.64
C LEU A 235 -27.10 -45.44 -2.21
N LEU A 236 -27.57 -44.97 -1.05
CA LEU A 236 -27.27 -43.62 -0.54
C LEU A 236 -25.76 -43.40 -0.40
N GLY A 237 -25.29 -42.25 -0.92
CA GLY A 237 -23.89 -41.82 -0.81
C GLY A 237 -22.90 -42.63 -1.65
N GLN A 238 -23.38 -43.46 -2.59
CA GLN A 238 -22.50 -44.35 -3.36
C GLN A 238 -22.31 -43.93 -4.82
N ALA A 239 -23.16 -43.05 -5.35
CA ALA A 239 -23.20 -42.73 -6.76
C ALA A 239 -21.97 -41.95 -7.22
N ALA A 240 -21.53 -40.94 -6.45
CA ALA A 240 -20.43 -40.07 -6.79
C ALA A 240 -19.09 -40.81 -6.84
N ILE A 241 -18.78 -41.61 -5.81
CA ILE A 241 -17.55 -42.41 -5.76
C ILE A 241 -17.56 -43.46 -6.86
N ALA A 242 -18.70 -44.15 -7.08
CA ALA A 242 -18.81 -45.11 -8.18
C ALA A 242 -18.55 -44.45 -9.54
N ASN A 243 -19.14 -43.28 -9.79
CA ASN A 243 -18.95 -42.50 -11.01
C ASN A 243 -17.48 -42.06 -11.18
N ALA A 244 -16.85 -41.52 -10.14
CA ALA A 244 -15.44 -41.09 -10.19
C ALA A 244 -14.47 -42.26 -10.41
N LYS A 245 -14.70 -43.42 -9.79
CA LYS A 245 -13.90 -44.63 -10.01
C LYS A 245 -13.99 -45.13 -11.46
N LEU A 246 -15.17 -45.05 -12.08
CA LEU A 246 -15.34 -45.40 -13.49
C LEU A 246 -14.72 -44.37 -14.44
N ALA A 247 -14.75 -43.08 -14.07
CA ALA A 247 -14.01 -42.04 -14.80
C ALA A 247 -12.50 -42.34 -14.74
N TYR A 248 -11.97 -42.72 -13.59
CA TYR A 248 -10.56 -43.14 -13.47
C TYR A 248 -10.23 -44.36 -14.34
N ALA A 249 -11.13 -45.34 -14.44
CA ALA A 249 -10.94 -46.48 -15.34
C ALA A 249 -10.89 -46.06 -16.82
N GLN A 250 -11.71 -45.07 -17.24
CA GLN A 250 -11.63 -44.50 -18.60
C GLN A 250 -10.30 -43.77 -18.84
N PHE A 251 -9.82 -43.01 -17.85
CA PHE A 251 -8.50 -42.38 -17.88
C PHE A 251 -7.40 -43.42 -18.10
N GLN A 252 -7.36 -44.47 -17.27
CA GLN A 252 -6.34 -45.51 -17.39
C GLN A 252 -6.36 -46.18 -18.77
N ALA A 253 -7.56 -46.45 -19.31
CA ALA A 253 -7.71 -47.03 -20.64
C ALA A 253 -7.16 -46.10 -21.74
N ALA A 254 -7.49 -44.81 -21.71
CA ALA A 254 -7.08 -43.86 -22.74
C ALA A 254 -5.58 -43.53 -22.72
N PHE A 255 -4.98 -43.38 -21.53
CA PHE A 255 -3.57 -42.98 -21.40
C PHE A 255 -2.59 -44.16 -21.36
N SER A 256 -3.10 -45.40 -21.33
CA SER A 256 -2.30 -46.61 -21.57
C SER A 256 -2.30 -47.06 -23.05
N ASP A 257 -3.12 -46.43 -23.90
CA ASP A 257 -3.29 -46.78 -25.30
C ASP A 257 -2.08 -46.39 -26.18
N GLU A 258 -1.89 -47.09 -27.31
CA GLU A 258 -0.82 -46.83 -28.28
C GLU A 258 -0.90 -45.41 -28.86
N ARG A 259 -2.11 -44.85 -29.02
CA ARG A 259 -2.32 -43.47 -29.47
C ARG A 259 -1.61 -42.47 -28.57
N PHE A 260 -1.77 -42.59 -27.25
CA PHE A 260 -1.10 -41.69 -26.31
C PHE A 260 0.39 -42.02 -26.14
N ALA A 261 0.80 -43.29 -26.24
CA ALA A 261 2.22 -43.66 -26.21
C ALA A 261 3.04 -42.88 -27.25
N ARG A 262 2.53 -42.72 -28.48
CA ARG A 262 3.17 -41.91 -29.54
C ARG A 262 3.29 -40.43 -29.20
N LEU A 263 2.31 -39.85 -28.51
CA LEU A 263 2.38 -38.47 -28.03
C LEU A 263 3.39 -38.33 -26.88
N ARG A 264 3.44 -39.33 -25.99
CA ARG A 264 4.36 -39.38 -24.84
C ARG A 264 5.83 -39.42 -25.27
N GLU A 265 6.14 -40.14 -26.37
CA GLU A 265 7.47 -40.11 -27.00
C GLU A 265 7.89 -38.71 -27.48
N ARG A 266 6.92 -37.82 -27.73
CA ARG A 266 7.14 -36.41 -28.06
C ARG A 266 7.12 -35.49 -26.82
N GLY A 267 7.06 -36.06 -25.63
CA GLY A 267 7.04 -35.35 -24.35
C GLY A 267 5.65 -35.02 -23.82
N ALA A 268 4.57 -35.49 -24.46
CA ALA A 268 3.22 -35.19 -23.98
C ALA A 268 2.96 -35.76 -22.58
N ARG A 269 2.23 -34.99 -21.78
CA ARG A 269 1.81 -35.35 -20.41
C ARG A 269 0.44 -36.03 -20.44
N VAL A 270 0.13 -36.80 -19.40
CA VAL A 270 -1.24 -37.29 -19.21
C VAL A 270 -2.14 -36.14 -18.78
N GLN A 271 -3.40 -36.13 -19.21
CA GLN A 271 -4.41 -35.25 -18.61
C GLN A 271 -4.91 -35.91 -17.32
N ARG A 272 -4.48 -35.39 -16.18
CA ARG A 272 -4.81 -35.98 -14.88
C ARG A 272 -6.30 -35.76 -14.54
N PRO A 273 -7.02 -36.77 -14.07
CA PRO A 273 -8.31 -36.58 -13.40
C PRO A 273 -8.11 -35.69 -12.18
N LEU A 274 -8.96 -34.68 -12.01
CA LEU A 274 -9.00 -33.82 -10.85
C LEU A 274 -10.35 -33.99 -10.15
N TRP A 275 -10.34 -34.46 -8.91
CA TRP A 275 -11.56 -34.59 -8.11
C TRP A 275 -11.95 -33.23 -7.54
N ALA A 276 -13.08 -32.68 -8.02
CA ALA A 276 -13.60 -31.39 -7.62
C ALA A 276 -14.87 -31.53 -6.78
N SER A 277 -15.18 -30.52 -5.96
CA SER A 277 -16.33 -30.57 -5.05
C SER A 277 -16.29 -31.81 -4.15
N THR A 278 -15.18 -32.02 -3.44
CA THR A 278 -14.91 -33.18 -2.58
C THR A 278 -15.18 -32.91 -1.09
N SER A 279 -15.85 -31.80 -0.77
CA SER A 279 -16.39 -31.58 0.57
C SER A 279 -17.68 -32.37 0.77
N THR A 280 -17.73 -33.14 1.86
CA THR A 280 -18.94 -33.86 2.27
C THR A 280 -20.08 -32.88 2.58
N LYS A 281 -21.26 -33.13 1.99
CA LYS A 281 -22.46 -32.28 2.15
C LYS A 281 -23.49 -32.88 3.10
N ASN A 282 -23.46 -34.19 3.29
CA ASN A 282 -24.35 -34.91 4.19
C ASN A 282 -23.61 -35.22 5.50
N PRO A 283 -24.07 -34.70 6.66
CA PRO A 283 -23.40 -34.94 7.94
C PRO A 283 -23.43 -36.41 8.39
N ALA A 284 -24.21 -37.27 7.74
CA ALA A 284 -24.18 -38.72 7.98
C ALA A 284 -22.95 -39.41 7.40
N TYR A 285 -22.22 -38.76 6.48
CA TYR A 285 -20.98 -39.28 5.92
C TYR A 285 -19.77 -38.61 6.60
N PRO A 286 -18.61 -39.30 6.70
CA PRO A 286 -17.38 -38.67 7.18
C PRO A 286 -17.05 -37.40 6.37
N ASP A 287 -16.52 -36.37 7.03
CA ASP A 287 -16.09 -35.14 6.38
C ASP A 287 -14.88 -35.32 5.43
N THR A 288 -14.15 -36.44 5.56
CA THR A 288 -13.10 -36.91 4.63
C THR A 288 -13.59 -37.91 3.57
N TYR A 289 -14.89 -38.25 3.55
CA TYR A 289 -15.44 -39.39 2.80
C TYR A 289 -14.98 -39.49 1.34
N TYR A 290 -15.06 -38.39 0.59
CA TYR A 290 -14.66 -38.39 -0.82
C TYR A 290 -13.14 -38.40 -0.99
N VAL A 291 -12.39 -37.78 -0.09
CA VAL A 291 -10.93 -37.74 -0.17
C VAL A 291 -10.37 -39.13 0.06
N ASP A 292 -10.77 -39.79 1.15
CA ASP A 292 -10.32 -41.13 1.51
C ASP A 292 -10.63 -42.17 0.42
N SER A 293 -11.73 -41.98 -0.32
CA SER A 293 -12.26 -42.94 -1.29
C SER A 293 -11.71 -42.78 -2.71
N LEU A 294 -10.94 -41.72 -2.98
CA LEU A 294 -10.53 -41.33 -4.34
C LEU A 294 -9.02 -41.14 -4.51
N ILE A 295 -8.20 -41.58 -3.55
CA ILE A 295 -6.74 -41.50 -3.65
C ILE A 295 -6.23 -42.54 -4.66
N GLY A 296 -5.44 -42.09 -5.62
CA GLY A 296 -4.81 -42.95 -6.63
C GLY A 296 -3.79 -42.21 -7.49
N PRO A 297 -2.93 -42.95 -8.21
CA PRO A 297 -1.83 -42.36 -8.95
C PRO A 297 -2.29 -41.51 -10.13
N GLU A 298 -1.51 -40.50 -10.47
CA GLU A 298 -1.74 -39.55 -11.57
C GLU A 298 -3.06 -38.78 -11.45
N THR A 299 -3.47 -38.46 -10.22
CA THR A 299 -4.69 -37.67 -9.97
C THR A 299 -4.40 -36.40 -9.19
N VAL A 300 -5.37 -35.50 -9.20
CA VAL A 300 -5.40 -34.30 -8.36
C VAL A 300 -6.69 -34.33 -7.55
N ASN A 301 -6.68 -33.80 -6.34
CA ASN A 301 -7.89 -33.49 -5.59
C ASN A 301 -7.84 -32.02 -5.18
N THR A 302 -8.85 -31.23 -5.57
CA THR A 302 -8.94 -29.83 -5.16
C THR A 302 -9.89 -29.72 -3.97
N LEU A 303 -9.35 -29.27 -2.83
CA LEU A 303 -9.99 -29.32 -1.54
C LEU A 303 -10.28 -27.90 -1.04
N PRO A 304 -11.50 -27.59 -0.55
CA PRO A 304 -11.68 -26.38 0.23
C PRO A 304 -10.92 -26.53 1.56
N LEU A 305 -10.51 -25.39 2.14
CA LEU A 305 -9.65 -25.39 3.33
C LEU A 305 -10.16 -26.26 4.50
N PRO A 306 -11.46 -26.26 4.87
CA PRO A 306 -11.95 -27.12 5.95
C PRO A 306 -11.78 -28.62 5.67
N THR A 307 -11.90 -29.05 4.41
CA THR A 307 -11.72 -30.47 4.05
C THR A 307 -10.25 -30.87 4.07
N LEU A 308 -9.35 -29.97 3.66
CA LEU A 308 -7.90 -30.18 3.82
C LEU A 308 -7.52 -30.32 5.30
N GLU A 309 -8.09 -29.49 6.16
CA GLU A 309 -7.85 -29.52 7.60
C GLU A 309 -8.40 -30.79 8.26
N ALA A 310 -9.63 -31.21 7.91
CA ALA A 310 -10.20 -32.47 8.37
C ALA A 310 -9.35 -33.68 7.94
N PHE A 311 -8.91 -33.71 6.68
CA PHE A 311 -8.04 -34.80 6.19
C PHE A 311 -6.69 -34.83 6.91
N ARG A 312 -6.09 -33.66 7.18
CA ARG A 312 -4.83 -33.57 7.94
C ARG A 312 -4.99 -34.17 9.35
N ASP A 313 -6.11 -33.87 10.01
CA ASP A 313 -6.42 -34.34 11.36
C ASP A 313 -6.64 -35.86 11.41
N HIS A 314 -7.56 -36.39 10.60
CA HIS A 314 -8.05 -37.78 10.73
C HIS A 314 -8.33 -38.50 9.41
N GLY A 315 -7.85 -37.99 8.27
CA GLY A 315 -8.00 -38.65 6.96
C GLY A 315 -7.23 -39.98 6.84
N ARG A 316 -7.60 -40.77 5.82
CA ARG A 316 -6.98 -42.06 5.52
C ARG A 316 -6.26 -42.01 4.17
N ALA A 317 -4.93 -42.01 4.22
CA ALA A 317 -4.07 -41.92 3.05
C ALA A 317 -3.80 -43.30 2.42
N GLU A 318 -4.79 -43.90 1.78
CA GLU A 318 -4.67 -45.22 1.13
C GLU A 318 -5.09 -45.20 -0.35
N PRO A 319 -4.43 -45.94 -1.27
CA PRO A 319 -4.82 -46.01 -2.67
C PRO A 319 -6.14 -46.79 -2.87
N THR A 320 -7.28 -46.10 -2.85
CA THR A 320 -8.62 -46.70 -2.89
C THR A 320 -9.29 -46.65 -4.27
N LEU A 321 -8.73 -45.87 -5.20
CA LEU A 321 -9.38 -45.51 -6.46
C LEU A 321 -9.59 -46.71 -7.42
N THR A 322 -8.71 -47.71 -7.41
CA THR A 322 -8.82 -48.93 -8.23
C THR A 322 -9.59 -50.06 -7.56
N GLU A 323 -9.98 -49.90 -6.29
CA GLU A 323 -10.69 -50.94 -5.54
C GLU A 323 -12.16 -51.00 -5.94
N GLY A 324 -12.70 -52.22 -6.10
CA GLY A 324 -14.15 -52.43 -6.23
C GLY A 324 -14.81 -51.89 -7.51
N LEU A 325 -14.07 -51.79 -8.62
CA LEU A 325 -14.57 -51.28 -9.90
C LEU A 325 -15.81 -52.03 -10.44
N SER A 326 -15.88 -53.35 -10.26
CA SER A 326 -17.06 -54.14 -10.62
C SER A 326 -18.29 -53.70 -9.82
N GLY A 327 -18.11 -53.50 -8.50
CA GLY A 327 -19.15 -52.97 -7.62
C GLY A 327 -19.60 -51.56 -8.01
N ALA A 328 -18.68 -50.69 -8.43
CA ALA A 328 -19.02 -49.36 -8.93
C ALA A 328 -19.98 -49.41 -10.14
N ARG A 329 -19.72 -50.31 -11.11
CA ARG A 329 -20.64 -50.53 -12.25
C ARG A 329 -22.00 -51.05 -11.81
N SER A 330 -22.02 -52.05 -10.92
CA SER A 330 -23.26 -52.63 -10.42
C SER A 330 -24.13 -51.61 -9.66
N ARG A 331 -23.54 -50.66 -8.93
CA ARG A 331 -24.28 -49.60 -8.23
C ARG A 331 -24.94 -48.63 -9.19
N LEU A 332 -24.24 -48.16 -10.23
CA LEU A 332 -24.84 -47.27 -11.23
C LEU A 332 -25.94 -47.98 -12.04
N GLU A 333 -25.77 -49.26 -12.33
CA GLU A 333 -26.80 -50.07 -12.99
C GLU A 333 -28.01 -50.32 -12.07
N ALA A 334 -27.78 -50.46 -10.76
CA ALA A 334 -28.85 -50.55 -9.77
C ALA A 334 -29.67 -49.25 -9.70
N LEU A 335 -29.03 -48.08 -9.75
CA LEU A 335 -29.72 -46.79 -9.85
C LEU A 335 -30.64 -46.73 -11.08
N ARG A 336 -30.14 -47.19 -12.24
CA ARG A 336 -30.92 -47.26 -13.48
C ARG A 336 -32.14 -48.18 -13.33
N THR A 337 -31.97 -49.33 -12.65
CA THR A 337 -33.04 -50.32 -12.43
C THR A 337 -34.18 -49.75 -11.60
N ILE A 338 -33.89 -48.84 -10.65
CA ILE A 338 -34.88 -48.17 -9.80
C ILE A 338 -35.36 -46.82 -10.37
N GLY A 339 -35.06 -46.54 -11.65
CA GLY A 339 -35.57 -45.38 -12.36
C GLY A 339 -34.75 -44.09 -12.21
N ILE A 340 -33.52 -44.15 -11.69
CA ILE A 340 -32.61 -43.00 -11.62
C ILE A 340 -31.60 -43.07 -12.76
N SER A 341 -31.75 -42.17 -13.75
CA SER A 341 -30.81 -42.04 -14.87
C SER A 341 -29.63 -41.14 -14.51
N MET A 342 -28.42 -41.70 -14.53
CA MET A 342 -27.20 -40.89 -14.32
C MET A 342 -26.97 -39.88 -15.45
N ASP A 343 -27.41 -40.16 -16.68
CA ASP A 343 -27.29 -39.22 -17.79
C ASP A 343 -28.16 -37.98 -17.57
N GLU A 344 -29.40 -38.17 -17.10
CA GLU A 344 -30.30 -37.06 -16.76
C GLU A 344 -29.76 -36.25 -15.58
N VAL A 345 -29.33 -36.94 -14.50
CA VAL A 345 -28.74 -36.30 -13.31
C VAL A 345 -27.54 -35.43 -13.69
N THR A 346 -26.61 -35.99 -14.46
CA THR A 346 -25.35 -35.30 -14.80
C THR A 346 -25.56 -34.17 -15.82
N PHE A 347 -26.50 -34.31 -16.76
CA PHE A 347 -26.88 -33.23 -17.66
C PHE A 347 -27.53 -32.05 -16.91
N GLU A 348 -28.41 -32.32 -15.95
CA GLU A 348 -28.97 -31.28 -15.08
C GLU A 348 -27.88 -30.58 -14.27
N LEU A 349 -26.94 -31.34 -13.70
CA LEU A 349 -25.83 -30.80 -12.91
C LEU A 349 -24.90 -29.91 -13.73
N GLU A 350 -24.61 -30.26 -15.00
CA GLU A 350 -23.82 -29.43 -15.92
C GLU A 350 -24.50 -28.06 -16.11
N ARG A 351 -25.79 -28.03 -16.49
CA ARG A 351 -26.55 -26.79 -16.70
C ARG A 351 -26.71 -25.96 -15.44
N GLN A 352 -26.97 -26.61 -14.30
CA GLN A 352 -27.04 -25.93 -13.00
C GLN A 352 -25.68 -25.37 -12.60
N GLY A 353 -24.59 -26.07 -12.92
CA GLY A 353 -23.23 -25.63 -12.67
C GLY A 353 -22.90 -24.32 -13.39
N VAL A 354 -23.17 -24.26 -14.70
CA VAL A 354 -22.96 -23.04 -15.51
C VAL A 354 -23.80 -21.88 -14.97
N ARG A 355 -25.09 -22.11 -14.70
CA ARG A 355 -25.98 -21.08 -14.15
C ARG A 355 -25.51 -20.53 -12.80
N LYS A 356 -25.12 -21.40 -11.87
CA LYS A 356 -24.62 -20.99 -10.56
C LYS A 356 -23.36 -20.12 -10.68
N PHE A 357 -22.48 -20.43 -11.63
CA PHE A 357 -21.27 -19.63 -11.87
C PHE A 357 -21.59 -18.26 -12.50
N ASP A 358 -22.52 -18.18 -13.46
CA ASP A 358 -23.00 -16.89 -14.00
C ASP A 358 -23.68 -16.04 -12.91
N GLU A 359 -24.52 -16.64 -12.08
CA GLU A 359 -25.18 -15.97 -10.95
C GLU A 359 -24.16 -15.41 -9.95
N SER A 360 -23.17 -16.21 -9.53
CA SER A 360 -22.08 -15.75 -8.66
C SER A 360 -21.26 -14.63 -9.29
N PHE A 361 -20.94 -14.71 -10.58
CA PHE A 361 -20.18 -13.66 -11.26
C PHE A 361 -20.97 -12.35 -11.35
N ARG A 362 -22.25 -12.40 -11.73
CA ARG A 362 -23.13 -11.21 -11.74
C ARG A 362 -23.31 -10.62 -10.34
N SER A 363 -23.36 -11.46 -9.31
CA SER A 363 -23.41 -11.04 -7.92
C SER A 363 -22.13 -10.29 -7.53
N LEU A 364 -20.96 -10.87 -7.83
CA LEU A 364 -19.66 -10.24 -7.64
C LEU A 364 -19.57 -8.86 -8.30
N VAL A 365 -19.92 -8.75 -9.58
CA VAL A 365 -19.90 -7.47 -10.32
C VAL A 365 -20.83 -6.44 -9.67
N ARG A 366 -22.05 -6.83 -9.24
CA ARG A 366 -22.97 -5.92 -8.53
C ARG A 366 -22.39 -5.44 -7.21
N THR A 367 -21.76 -6.31 -6.42
CA THR A 367 -21.12 -5.93 -5.16
C THR A 367 -19.95 -4.97 -5.38
N VAL A 368 -19.12 -5.24 -6.40
CA VAL A 368 -18.03 -4.34 -6.78
C VAL A 368 -18.57 -3.00 -7.26
N GLU A 369 -19.65 -2.96 -8.05
CA GLU A 369 -20.27 -1.71 -8.52
C GLU A 369 -20.82 -0.86 -7.35
N GLN A 370 -21.41 -1.50 -6.34
CA GLN A 370 -21.87 -0.81 -5.12
C GLN A 370 -20.71 -0.15 -4.38
N ARG A 371 -19.60 -0.88 -4.17
CA ARG A 371 -18.38 -0.36 -3.53
C ARG A 371 -17.71 0.70 -4.37
N ALA A 372 -17.61 0.50 -5.68
CA ALA A 372 -17.02 1.46 -6.62
C ALA A 372 -17.82 2.76 -6.66
N THR A 373 -19.15 2.68 -6.58
CA THR A 373 -20.02 3.87 -6.48
C THR A 373 -19.78 4.63 -5.17
N ALA A 374 -19.60 3.95 -4.05
CA ALA A 374 -19.25 4.60 -2.79
C ALA A 374 -17.88 5.29 -2.87
N ALA A 375 -16.86 4.60 -3.40
CA ALA A 375 -15.51 5.15 -3.58
C ALA A 375 -15.48 6.35 -4.56
N ARG A 376 -16.23 6.30 -5.67
CA ARG A 376 -16.34 7.42 -6.62
C ARG A 376 -16.93 8.68 -5.97
N ARG A 377 -17.88 8.53 -5.05
CA ARG A 377 -18.46 9.67 -4.33
C ARG A 377 -17.42 10.44 -3.52
N GLU A 378 -16.38 9.76 -3.03
CA GLU A 378 -15.30 10.39 -2.27
C GLU A 378 -14.56 11.47 -3.08
N VAL A 379 -14.49 11.32 -4.41
CA VAL A 379 -13.77 12.23 -5.32
C VAL A 379 -14.66 12.80 -6.43
N GLN A 380 -15.99 12.73 -6.27
CA GLN A 380 -16.95 13.05 -7.34
C GLN A 380 -16.73 14.42 -7.97
N ALA A 381 -16.37 15.42 -7.16
CA ALA A 381 -16.12 16.79 -7.62
C ALA A 381 -14.85 16.93 -8.48
N LEU A 382 -13.98 15.92 -8.50
CA LEU A 382 -12.71 15.92 -9.25
C LEU A 382 -12.69 14.89 -10.38
N LEU A 383 -13.67 13.98 -10.43
CA LEU A 383 -13.61 12.76 -11.24
C LEU A 383 -13.28 13.02 -12.73
N PRO A 384 -13.93 13.96 -13.46
CA PRO A 384 -13.60 14.19 -14.87
C PRO A 384 -12.16 14.67 -15.08
N ARG A 385 -11.68 15.57 -14.22
CA ARG A 385 -10.31 16.10 -14.30
C ARG A 385 -9.28 15.04 -13.90
N LEU A 386 -9.58 14.24 -12.89
CA LEU A 386 -8.75 13.14 -12.44
C LEU A 386 -8.55 12.12 -13.55
N GLN A 387 -9.62 11.69 -14.22
CA GLN A 387 -9.54 10.75 -15.35
C GLN A 387 -8.66 11.29 -16.48
N ALA A 388 -8.91 12.53 -16.92
CA ALA A 388 -8.09 13.16 -17.96
C ALA A 388 -6.61 13.28 -17.56
N THR A 389 -6.33 13.56 -16.29
CA THR A 389 -4.95 13.66 -15.77
C THR A 389 -4.27 12.29 -15.73
N LEU A 390 -4.98 11.23 -15.32
CA LEU A 390 -4.45 9.86 -15.33
C LEU A 390 -4.14 9.39 -16.76
N GLU A 391 -5.04 9.64 -17.70
CA GLU A 391 -4.85 9.32 -19.11
C GLU A 391 -3.65 10.08 -19.72
N ALA A 392 -3.46 11.35 -19.36
CA ALA A 392 -2.29 12.12 -19.78
C ALA A 392 -0.98 11.55 -19.23
N LEU A 393 -0.94 11.17 -17.96
CA LEU A 393 0.25 10.55 -17.35
C LEU A 393 0.62 9.23 -18.02
N ASP A 394 -0.37 8.41 -18.38
CA ASP A 394 -0.15 7.16 -19.12
C ASP A 394 0.28 7.43 -20.57
N GLY A 395 -0.36 8.38 -21.25
CA GLY A 395 -0.03 8.76 -22.64
C GLY A 395 1.35 9.40 -22.80
N GLU A 396 1.82 10.12 -21.77
CA GLU A 396 3.17 10.70 -21.71
C GLU A 396 4.21 9.76 -21.09
N ASP A 397 3.80 8.54 -20.71
CA ASP A 397 4.68 7.49 -20.19
C ASP A 397 5.47 7.94 -18.94
N VAL A 398 4.83 8.75 -18.09
CA VAL A 398 5.49 9.43 -16.96
C VAL A 398 6.10 8.44 -15.97
N ALA A 399 5.46 7.30 -15.76
CA ALA A 399 6.00 6.25 -14.89
C ALA A 399 7.35 5.74 -15.40
N ARG A 400 7.46 5.40 -16.69
CA ARG A 400 8.73 4.92 -17.27
C ARG A 400 9.78 6.01 -17.30
N ARG A 401 9.40 7.24 -17.65
CA ARG A 401 10.29 8.41 -17.68
C ARG A 401 10.87 8.74 -16.32
N LEU A 402 10.05 8.66 -15.25
CA LEU A 402 10.53 8.81 -13.87
C LEU A 402 11.62 7.78 -13.56
N TRP A 403 11.36 6.50 -13.81
CA TRP A 403 12.31 5.42 -13.54
C TRP A 403 13.55 5.42 -14.45
N SER A 404 13.45 6.01 -15.65
CA SER A 404 14.61 6.26 -16.51
C SER A 404 15.37 7.54 -16.16
N ARG A 405 15.02 8.19 -15.04
CA ARG A 405 15.61 9.45 -14.57
C ARG A 405 15.54 10.59 -15.59
N ASP A 406 14.44 10.67 -16.35
CA ASP A 406 14.23 11.73 -17.33
C ASP A 406 13.97 13.07 -16.64
N GLY A 407 15.02 13.90 -16.56
CA GLY A 407 14.95 15.24 -15.97
C GLY A 407 13.98 16.18 -16.70
N SER A 408 13.64 15.92 -17.97
CA SER A 408 12.73 16.79 -18.75
C SER A 408 11.29 16.83 -18.23
N LEU A 409 10.95 15.97 -17.26
CA LEU A 409 9.71 16.06 -16.49
C LEU A 409 9.61 17.36 -15.69
N TRP A 410 10.72 18.04 -15.38
CA TRP A 410 10.71 19.28 -14.60
C TRP A 410 11.54 20.40 -15.24
N PRO A 411 11.16 21.68 -15.00
CA PRO A 411 12.02 22.82 -15.31
C PRO A 411 13.41 22.68 -14.69
N GLY A 412 14.46 23.07 -15.44
CA GLY A 412 15.85 22.95 -15.00
C GLY A 412 16.46 21.54 -15.13
N GLN A 413 15.68 20.55 -15.56
CA GLN A 413 16.12 19.16 -15.81
C GLN A 413 16.96 18.51 -14.69
N PRO A 414 16.45 18.46 -13.45
CA PRO A 414 17.18 18.07 -12.23
C PRO A 414 17.44 16.56 -12.08
N SER A 415 17.90 15.90 -13.15
CA SER A 415 18.12 14.44 -13.21
C SER A 415 19.14 13.93 -12.16
N GLU A 416 20.05 14.79 -11.71
CA GLU A 416 21.06 14.52 -10.70
C GLU A 416 20.49 14.33 -9.28
N TRP A 417 19.22 14.68 -9.04
CA TRP A 417 18.56 14.57 -7.73
C TRP A 417 17.63 13.36 -7.60
N LEU A 418 17.71 12.40 -8.55
CA LEU A 418 16.80 11.25 -8.63
C LEU A 418 17.33 9.97 -7.97
N GLY A 419 18.40 10.06 -7.17
CA GLY A 419 18.96 8.89 -6.46
C GLY A 419 18.01 8.27 -5.42
N TRP A 420 16.96 9.00 -5.00
CA TRP A 420 15.97 8.52 -4.03
C TRP A 420 15.13 7.35 -4.54
N LEU A 421 15.00 7.20 -5.87
CA LEU A 421 14.29 6.08 -6.50
C LEU A 421 14.91 4.72 -6.13
N ASP A 422 16.23 4.68 -5.90
CA ASP A 422 16.98 3.46 -5.62
C ASP A 422 17.13 3.18 -4.12
N LEU A 423 16.86 4.16 -3.24
CA LEU A 423 17.03 4.03 -1.79
C LEU A 423 16.40 2.78 -1.18
N PRO A 424 15.18 2.34 -1.58
CA PRO A 424 14.58 1.13 -1.02
C PRO A 424 15.47 -0.12 -1.13
N GLU A 425 16.28 -0.21 -2.18
CA GLU A 425 17.20 -1.33 -2.41
C GLU A 425 18.63 -0.97 -2.01
N ALA A 426 19.12 0.21 -2.40
CA ALA A 426 20.49 0.64 -2.17
C ALA A 426 20.83 0.79 -0.68
N ALA A 427 19.89 1.28 0.14
CA ALA A 427 20.14 1.52 1.55
C ALA A 427 20.27 0.23 2.39
N VAL A 428 19.89 -0.94 1.84
CA VAL A 428 20.10 -2.25 2.47
C VAL A 428 21.57 -2.47 2.81
N GLY A 429 22.49 -1.94 2.00
CA GLY A 429 23.93 -2.01 2.25
C GLY A 429 24.40 -1.35 3.55
N HIS A 430 23.62 -0.42 4.12
CA HIS A 430 23.96 0.25 5.38
C HIS A 430 23.51 -0.52 6.64
N LEU A 431 22.65 -1.53 6.50
CA LEU A 431 22.02 -2.20 7.65
C LEU A 431 23.05 -2.83 8.59
N ALA A 432 24.06 -3.53 8.05
CA ALA A 432 25.11 -4.15 8.86
C ALA A 432 25.92 -3.10 9.67
N THR A 433 26.20 -1.94 9.07
CA THR A 433 26.90 -0.83 9.73
C THR A 433 26.04 -0.20 10.83
N ILE A 434 24.74 -0.01 10.56
CA ILE A 434 23.79 0.53 11.55
C ILE A 434 23.66 -0.44 12.74
N GLU A 435 23.51 -1.74 12.49
CA GLU A 435 23.43 -2.75 13.54
C GLU A 435 24.71 -2.83 14.39
N ALA A 436 25.88 -2.77 13.75
CA ALA A 436 27.15 -2.74 14.46
C ALA A 436 27.27 -1.50 15.36
N PHE A 437 26.89 -0.34 14.83
CA PHE A 437 26.86 0.92 15.57
C PHE A 437 25.88 0.89 16.76
N LEU A 438 24.69 0.30 16.60
CA LEU A 438 23.75 0.15 17.72
C LEU A 438 24.31 -0.71 18.85
N ARG A 439 24.99 -1.81 18.53
CA ARG A 439 25.66 -2.65 19.53
C ARG A 439 26.75 -1.88 20.26
N ASP A 440 27.58 -1.14 19.52
CA ASP A 440 28.64 -0.29 20.10
C ASP A 440 28.06 0.81 21.01
N ALA A 441 27.03 1.54 20.56
CA ALA A 441 26.39 2.58 21.35
C ALA A 441 25.73 2.02 22.63
N SER A 442 25.11 0.85 22.55
CA SER A 442 24.54 0.17 23.73
C SER A 442 25.63 -0.27 24.71
N GLN A 443 26.73 -0.86 24.23
CA GLN A 443 27.87 -1.26 25.06
C GLN A 443 28.58 -0.06 25.72
N ALA A 444 28.59 1.09 25.06
CA ALA A 444 29.10 2.35 25.61
C ALA A 444 28.21 2.95 26.70
N GLY A 445 27.01 2.38 26.95
CA GLY A 445 26.13 2.76 28.04
C GLY A 445 25.27 3.99 27.76
N PHE A 446 25.11 4.40 26.50
CA PHE A 446 24.16 5.45 26.15
C PHE A 446 22.72 5.01 26.50
N ARG A 447 21.91 5.96 26.95
CA ARG A 447 20.47 5.76 27.27
C ARG A 447 19.56 6.70 26.51
N ARG A 448 20.13 7.76 25.95
CA ARG A 448 19.45 8.81 25.19
C ARG A 448 20.21 9.08 23.91
N ALA A 449 19.49 9.34 22.82
CA ALA A 449 20.05 9.97 21.63
C ALA A 449 19.33 11.30 21.38
N LEU A 450 20.10 12.37 21.14
CA LEU A 450 19.59 13.69 20.81
C LEU A 450 19.99 14.03 19.37
N ILE A 451 19.00 14.09 18.48
CA ILE A 451 19.21 14.46 17.08
C ILE A 451 19.24 15.98 16.97
N LEU A 452 20.37 16.51 16.50
CA LEU A 452 20.61 17.93 16.23
C LEU A 452 20.50 18.15 14.73
N GLY A 453 19.32 18.55 14.25
CA GLY A 453 19.05 18.63 12.81
C GLY A 453 17.90 19.59 12.49
N MET A 454 17.80 20.01 11.23
CA MET A 454 16.74 20.89 10.73
C MET A 454 16.07 20.29 9.50
N GLY A 455 14.75 20.53 9.35
CA GLY A 455 13.98 20.12 8.18
C GLY A 455 14.05 18.61 7.90
N GLY A 456 14.54 18.24 6.71
CA GLY A 456 14.58 16.84 6.26
C GLY A 456 15.45 15.94 7.13
N SER A 457 16.42 16.52 7.84
CA SER A 457 17.27 15.83 8.80
C SER A 457 16.64 15.63 10.18
N SER A 458 15.39 16.08 10.40
CA SER A 458 14.71 15.99 11.71
C SER A 458 13.31 15.37 11.65
N LEU A 459 12.51 15.68 10.64
CA LEU A 459 11.10 15.26 10.59
C LEU A 459 10.92 13.76 10.31
N ALA A 460 11.67 13.18 9.37
CA ALA A 460 11.62 11.74 9.10
C ALA A 460 12.05 10.92 10.33
N ALA A 461 13.09 11.39 11.02
CA ALA A 461 13.55 10.81 12.29
C ALA A 461 12.46 10.83 13.36
N ARG A 462 11.72 11.95 13.48
CA ARG A 462 10.60 12.08 14.42
C ARG A 462 9.47 11.09 14.12
N VAL A 463 9.13 10.91 12.84
CA VAL A 463 8.09 9.95 12.40
C VAL A 463 8.50 8.52 12.76
N LEU A 464 9.73 8.12 12.41
CA LEU A 464 10.21 6.77 12.66
C LEU A 464 10.46 6.48 14.15
N ALA A 465 10.86 7.48 14.93
CA ALA A 465 11.06 7.33 16.38
C ALA A 465 9.76 7.00 17.15
N GLY A 466 8.60 7.36 16.59
CA GLY A 466 7.28 6.99 17.13
C GLY A 466 6.85 5.55 16.84
N ALA A 467 7.57 4.82 15.97
CA ALA A 467 7.11 3.56 15.39
C ALA A 467 7.76 2.28 15.96
N GLY A 468 8.70 2.41 16.89
CA GLY A 468 9.44 1.27 17.47
C GLY A 468 8.83 0.75 18.78
N PRO A 469 8.48 -0.55 18.90
CA PRO A 469 8.12 -1.16 20.17
C PRO A 469 9.39 -1.53 20.95
N GLY A 470 9.66 -0.81 22.05
CA GLY A 470 10.84 -1.06 22.89
C GLY A 470 12.05 -0.22 22.47
N ARG A 471 12.40 0.75 23.31
CA ARG A 471 13.44 1.74 23.02
C ARG A 471 14.82 1.26 23.51
N PRO A 472 15.78 0.93 22.65
CA PRO A 472 17.18 0.75 23.07
C PRO A 472 17.76 2.07 23.59
N LEU A 473 17.33 3.21 23.04
CA LEU A 473 17.61 4.56 23.53
C LEU A 473 16.33 5.41 23.48
N SER A 474 16.19 6.36 24.42
CA SER A 474 15.21 7.44 24.23
C SER A 474 15.71 8.40 23.16
N VAL A 475 15.01 8.51 22.04
CA VAL A 475 15.37 9.42 20.93
C VAL A 475 14.54 10.70 21.01
N ASP A 476 15.21 11.83 21.16
CA ASP A 476 14.62 13.16 21.06
C ASP A 476 15.18 13.91 19.85
N VAL A 477 14.36 14.75 19.23
CA VAL A 477 14.76 15.60 18.10
C VAL A 477 14.75 17.06 18.55
N LEU A 478 15.91 17.73 18.45
CA LEU A 478 16.04 19.16 18.71
C LEU A 478 16.23 19.89 17.39
N ASP A 479 15.11 20.35 16.84
CA ASP A 479 15.02 21.12 15.59
C ASP A 479 14.61 22.57 15.82
N THR A 480 15.00 23.10 16.97
CA THR A 480 14.89 24.53 17.29
C THR A 480 16.11 25.01 18.05
N ILE A 481 16.34 26.32 17.97
CA ILE A 481 17.35 27.05 18.73
C ILE A 481 16.74 27.95 19.80
N GLU A 482 15.44 27.81 20.07
CA GLU A 482 14.78 28.56 21.12
C GLU A 482 15.47 28.29 22.47
N PRO A 483 15.97 29.33 23.17
CA PRO A 483 16.82 29.15 24.36
C PRO A 483 16.21 28.24 25.45
N GLY A 484 14.90 28.31 25.68
CA GLY A 484 14.18 27.46 26.62
C GLY A 484 14.23 25.97 26.23
N ALA A 485 14.02 25.65 24.96
CA ALA A 485 14.13 24.30 24.41
C ALA A 485 15.57 23.77 24.49
N VAL A 486 16.56 24.60 24.13
CA VAL A 486 18.00 24.24 24.24
C VAL A 486 18.37 23.97 25.70
N LEU A 487 17.93 24.83 26.63
CA LEU A 487 18.15 24.65 28.07
C LEU A 487 17.50 23.37 28.58
N ALA A 488 16.26 23.08 28.18
CA ALA A 488 15.54 21.88 28.58
C ALA A 488 16.26 20.62 28.09
N ALA A 489 16.69 20.59 26.83
CA ALA A 489 17.46 19.50 26.25
C ALA A 489 18.82 19.30 26.93
N SER A 490 19.37 20.36 27.54
CA SER A 490 20.65 20.35 28.26
C SER A 490 20.59 19.86 29.70
N ARG A 491 19.40 19.52 30.23
CA ARG A 491 19.25 19.02 31.61
C ARG A 491 19.73 17.58 31.80
N SER A 492 19.84 16.81 30.72
CA SER A 492 20.27 15.41 30.73
C SER A 492 21.30 15.18 29.61
N VAL A 493 22.56 15.51 29.90
CA VAL A 493 23.68 15.32 28.96
C VAL A 493 24.45 14.03 29.26
N GLU A 494 24.38 13.50 30.48
CA GLU A 494 25.01 12.24 30.84
C GLU A 494 24.39 11.07 30.06
N ALA A 495 25.24 10.13 29.60
CA ALA A 495 24.83 8.97 28.81
C ALA A 495 23.96 9.33 27.57
N THR A 496 24.21 10.50 26.99
CA THR A 496 23.52 10.98 25.79
C THR A 496 24.43 10.90 24.58
N LEU A 497 23.91 10.35 23.49
CA LEU A 497 24.55 10.31 22.18
C LEU A 497 24.01 11.47 21.33
N PHE A 498 24.88 12.36 20.88
CA PHE A 498 24.50 13.51 20.05
C PHE A 498 24.68 13.16 18.56
N VAL A 499 23.59 13.21 17.79
CA VAL A 499 23.62 12.94 16.36
C VAL A 499 23.48 14.26 15.61
N VAL A 500 24.58 14.77 15.07
CA VAL A 500 24.62 16.00 14.28
C VAL A 500 24.27 15.68 12.83
N ALA A 501 23.09 16.12 12.39
CA ALA A 501 22.55 15.81 11.08
C ALA A 501 22.46 17.08 10.23
N SER A 502 23.34 17.19 9.23
CA SER A 502 23.35 18.30 8.27
C SER A 502 23.93 17.85 6.95
N LYS A 503 23.12 17.86 5.88
CA LYS A 503 23.55 17.48 4.54
C LYS A 503 24.74 18.32 4.07
N SER A 504 24.64 19.65 4.13
CA SER A 504 25.72 20.56 3.70
C SER A 504 26.87 20.69 4.69
N GLY A 505 26.68 20.25 5.94
CA GLY A 505 27.63 20.46 7.03
C GLY A 505 27.85 21.92 7.44
N THR A 506 26.99 22.84 6.98
CA THR A 506 27.14 24.30 7.15
C THR A 506 25.89 24.99 7.69
N THR A 507 24.83 24.24 7.99
CA THR A 507 23.59 24.78 8.57
C THR A 507 23.91 25.38 9.94
N ILE A 508 23.59 26.66 10.16
CA ILE A 508 24.02 27.39 11.36
C ILE A 508 23.42 26.80 12.63
N GLU A 509 22.17 26.35 12.59
CA GLU A 509 21.47 25.89 13.79
C GLU A 509 22.01 24.57 14.34
N PRO A 510 22.15 23.48 13.55
CA PRO A 510 22.80 22.26 14.03
C PRO A 510 24.25 22.49 14.49
N LEU A 511 24.99 23.43 13.87
CA LEU A 511 26.35 23.74 14.28
C LEU A 511 26.39 24.53 15.60
N SER A 512 25.49 25.50 15.80
CA SER A 512 25.36 26.21 17.09
C SER A 512 24.96 25.25 18.22
N LEU A 513 24.05 24.32 17.94
CA LEU A 513 23.68 23.25 18.88
C LEU A 513 24.89 22.34 19.17
N LEU A 514 25.65 21.93 18.14
CA LEU A 514 26.87 21.16 18.31
C LEU A 514 27.85 21.88 19.24
N GLU A 515 28.17 23.15 19.02
CA GLU A 515 29.10 23.89 19.88
C GLU A 515 28.60 23.97 21.34
N HIS A 516 27.30 24.19 21.54
CA HIS A 516 26.70 24.19 22.86
C HIS A 516 26.85 22.85 23.58
N PHE A 517 26.44 21.74 22.96
CA PHE A 517 26.54 20.41 23.59
C PHE A 517 27.98 19.91 23.70
N TRP A 518 28.84 20.25 22.74
CA TRP A 518 30.28 19.98 22.80
C TRP A 518 30.94 20.62 24.02
N SER A 519 30.57 21.87 24.34
CA SER A 519 31.07 22.58 25.53
C SER A 519 30.59 21.97 26.86
N ARG A 520 29.46 21.26 26.83
CA ARG A 520 28.86 20.63 28.01
C ARG A 520 29.22 19.16 28.19
N GLU A 521 29.72 18.51 27.14
CA GLU A 521 30.18 17.12 27.21
C GLU A 521 31.40 16.99 28.12
N ARG A 522 31.32 16.05 29.07
CA ARG A 522 32.32 15.83 30.13
C ARG A 522 33.04 14.49 30.02
N GLN A 523 32.72 13.66 29.02
CA GLN A 523 33.44 12.43 28.73
C GLN A 523 34.93 12.71 28.47
N VAL A 524 35.78 11.76 28.92
CA VAL A 524 37.24 11.81 28.74
C VAL A 524 37.61 11.89 27.25
N ASN A 525 36.93 11.10 26.42
CA ASN A 525 36.93 11.27 24.97
C ASN A 525 35.60 11.91 24.53
N ARG A 526 35.56 13.24 24.49
CA ARG A 526 34.35 14.00 24.14
C ARG A 526 33.77 13.58 22.79
N GLY A 527 34.62 13.33 21.79
CA GLY A 527 34.20 12.90 20.46
C GLY A 527 33.38 11.61 20.45
N SER A 528 33.64 10.71 21.40
CA SER A 528 32.91 9.44 21.49
C SER A 528 31.42 9.59 21.87
N GLY A 529 30.99 10.79 22.29
CA GLY A 529 29.57 11.13 22.49
C GLY A 529 28.85 11.63 21.24
N PHE A 530 29.54 11.80 20.11
CA PHE A 530 29.00 12.45 18.92
C PHE A 530 29.04 11.56 17.67
N VAL A 531 28.06 11.75 16.80
CA VAL A 531 27.92 11.11 15.49
C VAL A 531 27.58 12.17 14.46
N ALA A 532 28.14 12.06 13.26
CA ALA A 532 27.80 12.92 12.14
C ALA A 532 27.01 12.16 11.07
N ILE A 533 25.94 12.75 10.57
CA ILE A 533 25.24 12.33 9.35
C ILE A 533 25.30 13.50 8.36
N THR A 534 26.05 13.32 7.28
CA THR A 534 26.37 14.40 6.34
C THR A 534 26.81 13.84 4.98
N ASP A 535 26.82 14.68 3.94
CA ASP A 535 27.39 14.27 2.66
C ASP A 535 28.91 14.08 2.75
N PRO A 536 29.51 13.25 1.88
CA PRO A 536 30.96 13.15 1.76
C PRO A 536 31.61 14.49 1.42
N GLY A 537 32.75 14.79 2.04
CA GLY A 537 33.57 15.97 1.77
C GLY A 537 33.11 17.27 2.44
N THR A 538 32.13 17.22 3.35
CA THR A 538 31.58 18.43 3.98
C THR A 538 32.45 18.94 5.14
N PRO A 539 32.29 20.22 5.54
CA PRO A 539 32.94 20.75 6.74
C PRO A 539 32.58 19.98 8.02
N LEU A 540 31.35 19.45 8.12
CA LEU A 540 30.93 18.62 9.25
C LEU A 540 31.66 17.28 9.27
N GLU A 541 31.91 16.66 8.12
CA GLU A 541 32.72 15.44 8.04
C GLU A 541 34.16 15.72 8.51
N ALA A 542 34.78 16.80 8.03
CA ALA A 542 36.12 17.20 8.43
C ALA A 542 36.19 17.47 9.95
N LEU A 543 35.22 18.20 10.48
CA LEU A 543 35.11 18.49 11.91
C LEU A 543 34.92 17.22 12.75
N ALA A 544 34.09 16.29 12.27
CA ALA A 544 33.85 15.02 12.95
C ALA A 544 35.13 14.16 13.02
N LYS A 545 35.94 14.16 11.95
CA LYS A 545 37.25 13.49 11.92
C LYS A 545 38.23 14.16 12.89
N GLU A 546 38.32 15.50 12.85
CA GLU A 546 39.20 16.28 13.74
C GLU A 546 38.85 16.07 15.22
N ARG A 547 37.55 16.11 15.53
CA ARG A 547 37.03 15.99 16.90
C ARG A 547 36.87 14.54 17.37
N GLY A 548 37.24 13.55 16.55
CA GLY A 548 37.20 12.13 16.91
C GLY A 548 35.79 11.60 17.20
N PHE A 549 34.81 11.97 16.37
CA PHE A 549 33.43 11.49 16.51
C PHE A 549 33.37 9.96 16.45
N ARG A 550 32.45 9.37 17.21
CA ARG A 550 32.26 7.92 17.29
C ARG A 550 32.03 7.29 15.92
N SER A 551 31.17 7.92 15.12
CA SER A 551 30.82 7.46 13.78
C SER A 551 30.51 8.62 12.85
N ILE A 552 30.75 8.38 11.56
CA ILE A 552 30.36 9.26 10.46
C ILE A 552 29.56 8.41 9.47
N PHE A 553 28.30 8.79 9.23
CA PHE A 553 27.43 8.14 8.25
C PHE A 553 27.36 9.02 6.99
N PRO A 554 27.98 8.59 5.86
CA PRO A 554 27.91 9.32 4.61
C PRO A 554 26.50 9.20 4.02
N ALA A 555 25.89 10.33 3.69
CA ALA A 555 24.62 10.38 2.97
C ALA A 555 24.84 10.38 1.44
N PRO A 556 23.87 9.89 0.65
CA PRO A 556 23.95 9.93 -0.81
C PRO A 556 23.80 11.38 -1.33
N PRO A 557 24.80 11.93 -2.05
CA PRO A 557 24.81 13.33 -2.44
C PRO A 557 23.72 13.68 -3.47
N ASP A 558 23.29 12.71 -4.28
CA ASP A 558 22.23 12.76 -5.30
C ASP A 558 20.81 12.66 -4.73
N VAL A 559 20.64 12.69 -3.40
CA VAL A 559 19.33 12.65 -2.72
C VAL A 559 19.06 13.95 -1.97
N GLY A 560 18.08 14.74 -2.41
CA GLY A 560 17.68 15.97 -1.71
C GLY A 560 17.23 15.70 -0.26
N GLY A 561 17.47 16.65 0.66
CA GLY A 561 17.22 16.46 2.10
C GLY A 561 15.79 16.01 2.46
N ARG A 562 14.77 16.55 1.78
CA ARG A 562 13.36 16.17 1.98
C ARG A 562 12.97 14.79 1.39
N PHE A 563 13.79 14.26 0.48
CA PHE A 563 13.67 12.92 -0.13
C PHE A 563 14.62 11.89 0.52
N SER A 564 15.18 12.22 1.69
CA SER A 564 16.23 11.41 2.34
C SER A 564 15.71 10.51 3.46
N ALA A 565 14.39 10.36 3.62
CA ALA A 565 13.78 9.62 4.72
C ALA A 565 14.21 8.14 4.76
N LEU A 566 14.47 7.53 3.59
CA LEU A 566 14.94 6.15 3.47
C LEU A 566 16.48 6.02 3.40
N SER A 567 17.22 7.12 3.58
CA SER A 567 18.68 7.12 3.70
C SER A 567 19.12 7.02 5.17
N VAL A 568 20.43 7.09 5.42
CA VAL A 568 21.00 7.15 6.78
C VAL A 568 20.40 8.27 7.66
N PHE A 569 19.86 9.36 7.06
CA PHE A 569 19.18 10.42 7.80
C PHE A 569 17.90 9.95 8.52
N GLY A 570 17.16 9.00 7.94
CA GLY A 570 15.98 8.41 8.61
C GLY A 570 16.30 7.07 9.28
N LEU A 571 17.10 6.22 8.63
CA LEU A 571 17.37 4.87 9.12
C LEU A 571 18.20 4.83 10.41
N VAL A 572 19.19 5.71 10.58
CA VAL A 572 20.00 5.74 11.81
C VAL A 572 19.15 6.17 13.01
N PRO A 573 18.40 7.29 12.97
CA PRO A 573 17.48 7.64 14.05
C PRO A 573 16.38 6.59 14.31
N ALA A 574 15.85 5.96 13.27
CA ALA A 574 14.88 4.88 13.40
C ALA A 574 15.44 3.70 14.21
N ALA A 575 16.65 3.27 13.85
CA ALA A 575 17.33 2.18 14.52
C ALA A 575 17.63 2.51 15.99
N LEU A 576 18.08 3.75 16.27
CA LEU A 576 18.31 4.25 17.64
C LEU A 576 17.02 4.26 18.48
N ALA A 577 15.86 4.47 17.84
CA ALA A 577 14.55 4.45 18.49
C ALA A 577 13.95 3.04 18.65
N GLY A 578 14.62 2.01 18.12
CA GLY A 578 14.14 0.62 18.17
C GLY A 578 13.20 0.24 17.03
N ALA A 579 13.03 1.09 16.02
CA ALA A 579 12.33 0.72 14.79
C ALA A 579 13.25 -0.12 13.90
N ASP A 580 12.71 -1.17 13.28
CA ASP A 580 13.45 -2.04 12.35
C ASP A 580 13.66 -1.34 11.00
N PRO A 581 14.91 -0.95 10.65
CA PRO A 581 15.20 -0.27 9.39
C PRO A 581 15.02 -1.20 8.18
N ARG A 582 15.23 -2.51 8.34
CA ARG A 582 15.01 -3.50 7.27
C ARG A 582 13.53 -3.55 6.92
N ALA A 583 12.66 -3.66 7.93
CA ALA A 583 11.22 -3.65 7.71
C ALA A 583 10.78 -2.39 6.95
N ALA A 584 11.30 -1.20 7.29
CA ALA A 584 11.02 0.04 6.56
C ALA A 584 11.44 -0.03 5.08
N LEU A 585 12.66 -0.50 4.80
CA LEU A 585 13.15 -0.66 3.42
C LEU A 585 12.35 -1.69 2.63
N ASP A 586 12.00 -2.83 3.23
CA ASP A 586 11.17 -3.85 2.58
C ASP A 586 9.78 -3.30 2.21
N GLY A 587 9.22 -2.47 3.09
CA GLY A 587 7.99 -1.74 2.86
C GLY A 587 8.08 -0.75 1.70
N ALA A 588 9.14 0.05 1.68
CA ALA A 588 9.44 0.98 0.61
C ALA A 588 9.65 0.26 -0.73
N ALA A 589 10.37 -0.86 -0.74
CA ALA A 589 10.64 -1.65 -1.95
C ALA A 589 9.36 -2.25 -2.52
N ARG A 590 8.42 -2.70 -1.66
CA ARG A 590 7.09 -3.12 -2.11
C ARG A 590 6.31 -1.96 -2.75
N MET A 591 6.35 -0.76 -2.17
CA MET A 591 5.71 0.42 -2.76
C MET A 591 6.38 0.82 -4.08
N ALA A 592 7.70 0.76 -4.16
CA ALA A 592 8.47 1.08 -5.35
C ALA A 592 8.07 0.20 -6.54
N ARG A 593 7.91 -1.12 -6.32
CA ARG A 593 7.37 -2.03 -7.35
C ARG A 593 5.96 -1.65 -7.80
N ARG A 594 5.08 -1.23 -6.87
CA ARG A 594 3.73 -0.72 -7.20
C ARG A 594 3.77 0.62 -7.92
N CYS A 595 4.81 1.41 -7.72
CA CYS A 595 5.07 2.66 -8.43
C CYS A 595 5.89 2.45 -9.72
N GLY A 596 6.10 1.20 -10.15
CA GLY A 596 7.03 0.81 -11.21
C GLY A 596 6.72 1.36 -12.61
N PRO A 597 7.67 1.26 -13.56
CA PRO A 597 7.61 1.90 -14.87
C PRO A 597 6.51 1.39 -15.81
N ASN A 598 5.97 0.20 -15.55
CA ASN A 598 4.95 -0.44 -16.38
C ASN A 598 3.59 -0.56 -15.65
N VAL A 599 3.38 0.26 -14.62
CA VAL A 599 2.12 0.30 -13.87
C VAL A 599 1.33 1.52 -14.33
N GLU A 600 0.14 1.27 -14.89
CA GLU A 600 -0.82 2.32 -15.28
C GLU A 600 -1.06 3.33 -14.14
N ALA A 601 -1.22 4.61 -14.47
CA ALA A 601 -1.33 5.70 -13.51
C ALA A 601 -2.46 5.48 -12.50
N ALA A 602 -3.59 4.90 -12.92
CA ALA A 602 -4.72 4.56 -12.03
C ALA A 602 -4.38 3.49 -10.97
N ARG A 603 -3.40 2.63 -11.25
CA ARG A 603 -2.94 1.54 -10.37
C ARG A 603 -1.69 1.92 -9.57
N ASN A 604 -0.94 2.89 -10.07
CA ASN A 604 0.30 3.36 -9.48
C ASN A 604 -0.02 4.30 -8.30
N PRO A 605 0.25 3.90 -7.04
CA PRO A 605 -0.20 4.68 -5.89
C PRO A 605 0.36 6.11 -5.82
N GLY A 606 1.59 6.31 -6.32
CA GLY A 606 2.23 7.62 -6.38
C GLY A 606 1.63 8.51 -7.48
N LEU A 607 1.51 8.00 -8.70
CA LEU A 607 0.92 8.76 -9.81
C LEU A 607 -0.57 9.05 -9.59
N PHE A 608 -1.34 8.09 -9.07
CA PHE A 608 -2.75 8.30 -8.74
C PHE A 608 -2.94 9.43 -7.73
N LEU A 609 -2.18 9.40 -6.63
CA LEU A 609 -2.24 10.45 -5.61
C LEU A 609 -1.82 11.80 -6.19
N ALA A 610 -0.79 11.83 -7.05
CA ALA A 610 -0.36 13.05 -7.71
C ALA A 610 -1.42 13.63 -8.63
N ALA A 611 -2.03 12.80 -9.48
CA ALA A 611 -3.09 13.19 -10.39
C ALA A 611 -4.28 13.77 -9.63
N LEU A 612 -4.65 13.18 -8.48
CA LEU A 612 -5.72 13.65 -7.63
C LEU A 612 -5.41 15.01 -7.02
N LEU A 613 -4.24 15.18 -6.41
CA LEU A 613 -3.85 16.45 -5.79
C LEU A 613 -3.70 17.57 -6.82
N ALA A 614 -3.13 17.28 -7.98
CA ALA A 614 -3.02 18.24 -9.08
C ALA A 614 -4.40 18.60 -9.66
N SER A 615 -5.30 17.62 -9.82
CA SER A 615 -6.69 17.86 -10.23
C SER A 615 -7.43 18.73 -9.23
N ALA A 616 -7.25 18.46 -7.92
CA ALA A 616 -7.82 19.28 -6.87
C ALA A 616 -7.34 20.74 -6.98
N ALA A 617 -6.03 20.95 -7.11
CA ALA A 617 -5.47 22.29 -7.25
C ALA A 617 -5.98 23.02 -8.50
N ALA A 618 -6.09 22.33 -9.64
CA ALA A 618 -6.65 22.89 -10.88
C ALA A 618 -8.13 23.31 -10.72
N GLU A 619 -8.89 22.60 -9.89
CA GLU A 619 -10.28 22.93 -9.52
C GLU A 619 -10.38 23.92 -8.34
N GLY A 620 -9.29 24.63 -8.03
CA GLY A 620 -9.24 25.66 -6.98
C GLY A 620 -9.11 25.12 -5.56
N ARG A 621 -8.83 23.82 -5.38
CA ARG A 621 -8.67 23.13 -4.10
C ARG A 621 -7.22 22.84 -3.78
N ASP A 622 -6.46 23.90 -3.53
CA ASP A 622 -5.01 23.85 -3.26
C ASP A 622 -4.66 23.59 -1.78
N LYS A 623 -5.66 23.51 -0.87
CA LYS A 623 -5.46 23.21 0.55
C LYS A 623 -5.59 21.71 0.82
N VAL A 624 -4.46 21.03 0.94
CA VAL A 624 -4.39 19.59 1.24
C VAL A 624 -4.49 19.40 2.74
N THR A 625 -5.69 19.12 3.23
CA THR A 625 -5.95 18.99 4.68
C THR A 625 -5.70 17.58 5.15
N PHE A 626 -4.70 17.40 6.01
CA PHE A 626 -4.37 16.12 6.58
C PHE A 626 -5.14 15.89 7.88
N VAL A 627 -5.78 14.72 7.95
CA VAL A 627 -6.31 14.15 9.18
C VAL A 627 -5.76 12.73 9.31
N ALA A 628 -5.46 12.29 10.52
CA ALA A 628 -4.82 11.00 10.76
C ALA A 628 -5.35 10.37 12.03
N ASP A 629 -5.44 9.04 12.05
CA ASP A 629 -5.62 8.31 13.29
C ASP A 629 -4.38 8.48 14.20
N PRO A 630 -4.51 8.36 15.53
CA PRO A 630 -3.45 8.72 16.48
C PRO A 630 -2.09 8.04 16.19
N ALA A 631 -2.12 6.81 15.69
CA ALA A 631 -0.91 6.06 15.35
C ALA A 631 -0.08 6.67 14.20
N LEU A 632 -0.68 7.55 13.38
CA LEU A 632 -0.04 8.19 12.23
C LEU A 632 0.03 9.73 12.37
N GLU A 633 -0.26 10.30 13.55
CA GLU A 633 -0.32 11.76 13.75
C GLU A 633 0.98 12.49 13.40
N ALA A 634 2.13 11.83 13.53
CA ALA A 634 3.43 12.40 13.20
C ALA A 634 3.72 12.46 11.68
N LEU A 635 3.17 11.53 10.89
CA LEU A 635 3.49 11.39 9.47
C LEU A 635 3.12 12.63 8.63
N PRO A 636 1.95 13.29 8.83
CA PRO A 636 1.60 14.53 8.14
C PRO A 636 2.66 15.63 8.24
N ALA A 637 3.38 15.76 9.35
CA ALA A 637 4.40 16.80 9.50
C ALA A 637 5.57 16.62 8.53
N TRP A 638 5.97 15.38 8.25
CA TRP A 638 6.99 15.10 7.23
C TRP A 638 6.44 15.34 5.81
N ILE A 639 5.20 14.92 5.54
CA ILE A 639 4.54 15.16 4.24
C ILE A 639 4.40 16.67 3.97
N GLU A 640 4.13 17.46 5.02
CA GLU A 640 4.04 18.91 4.96
C GLU A 640 5.31 19.53 4.36
N GLN A 641 6.48 19.15 4.89
CA GLN A 641 7.75 19.59 4.35
C GLN A 641 7.89 19.17 2.88
N LEU A 642 7.68 17.89 2.61
CA LEU A 642 7.91 17.33 1.28
C LEU A 642 7.06 18.07 0.22
N LEU A 643 5.76 18.23 0.45
CA LEU A 643 4.87 18.92 -0.48
C LEU A 643 5.14 20.42 -0.57
N ALA A 644 5.25 21.13 0.56
CA ALA A 644 5.37 22.59 0.56
C ALA A 644 6.70 23.05 -0.06
N GLU A 645 7.81 22.39 0.31
CA GLU A 645 9.14 22.78 -0.16
C GLU A 645 9.37 22.40 -1.62
N SER A 646 8.79 21.29 -2.07
CA SER A 646 8.91 20.87 -3.48
C SER A 646 8.02 21.71 -4.39
N SER A 647 6.74 21.91 -4.04
CA SER A 647 5.76 22.52 -4.94
C SER A 647 5.66 24.05 -4.84
N GLY A 648 6.07 24.65 -3.72
CA GLY A 648 5.87 26.07 -3.41
C GLY A 648 6.83 27.03 -4.10
N LYS A 649 6.77 27.11 -5.43
CA LYS A 649 7.69 27.90 -6.28
C LYS A 649 6.96 28.54 -7.44
N ASP A 650 7.53 29.59 -8.02
CA ASP A 650 7.04 30.28 -9.21
C ASP A 650 5.55 30.67 -9.15
N GLY A 651 5.08 31.05 -7.96
CA GLY A 651 3.68 31.42 -7.72
C GLY A 651 2.70 30.23 -7.71
N ARG A 652 3.20 29.00 -7.75
CA ARG A 652 2.44 27.74 -7.72
C ARG A 652 2.76 26.96 -6.44
N GLY A 653 1.92 25.97 -6.13
CA GLY A 653 2.15 25.06 -5.01
C GLY A 653 0.89 24.64 -4.27
N LEU A 654 1.02 23.58 -3.47
CA LEU A 654 -0.02 23.08 -2.59
C LEU A 654 0.23 23.57 -1.16
N PHE A 655 -0.85 23.80 -0.41
CA PHE A 655 -0.80 24.18 0.99
C PHE A 655 -1.16 22.96 1.86
N PRO A 656 -0.18 22.21 2.38
CA PRO A 656 -0.45 21.14 3.32
C PRO A 656 -0.93 21.74 4.66
N VAL A 657 -2.15 21.42 5.06
CA VAL A 657 -2.77 21.86 6.31
C VAL A 657 -2.65 20.72 7.32
N VAL A 658 -1.72 20.86 8.26
CA VAL A 658 -1.43 19.84 9.29
C VAL A 658 -1.78 20.33 10.69
N GLY A 659 -2.38 19.47 11.52
CA GLY A 659 -2.72 19.77 12.91
C GLY A 659 -3.89 20.74 13.09
N GLU A 660 -4.69 20.97 12.05
CA GLU A 660 -5.96 21.68 12.20
C GLU A 660 -7.04 20.68 12.65
N PRO A 661 -7.76 20.91 13.77
CA PRO A 661 -8.75 19.94 14.26
C PRO A 661 -9.84 19.65 13.22
N PRO A 662 -10.31 18.40 13.05
CA PRO A 662 -11.41 18.11 12.13
C PRO A 662 -12.67 18.93 12.45
N ALA A 663 -13.36 19.42 11.42
CA ALA A 663 -14.59 20.18 11.55
C ALA A 663 -15.64 19.76 10.50
N PRO A 664 -16.93 20.07 10.70
CA PRO A 664 -17.95 19.88 9.68
C PRO A 664 -17.63 20.68 8.41
N ALA A 665 -18.03 20.17 7.24
CA ALA A 665 -17.77 20.81 5.95
C ALA A 665 -18.26 22.27 5.85
N SER A 666 -19.31 22.63 6.59
CA SER A 666 -19.83 24.01 6.66
C SER A 666 -18.85 25.03 7.26
N ARG A 667 -17.78 24.56 7.92
CA ARG A 667 -16.69 25.39 8.47
C ARG A 667 -15.51 25.53 7.51
N TYR A 668 -15.55 24.87 6.36
CA TYR A 668 -14.50 24.97 5.35
C TYR A 668 -14.96 25.86 4.20
N ALA A 669 -14.02 26.62 3.62
CA ALA A 669 -14.19 27.07 2.26
C ALA A 669 -14.12 25.87 1.28
N SER A 670 -14.55 26.08 0.04
CA SER A 670 -14.56 25.05 -1.01
C SER A 670 -13.18 24.83 -1.65
N ASP A 671 -12.10 25.20 -0.96
CA ASP A 671 -10.70 25.22 -1.41
C ASP A 671 -9.89 23.99 -0.92
N ARG A 672 -10.57 22.98 -0.37
CA ARG A 672 -9.94 21.83 0.28
C ARG A 672 -10.11 20.54 -0.48
N VAL A 673 -9.06 19.72 -0.37
CA VAL A 673 -9.08 18.26 -0.49
C VAL A 673 -8.62 17.69 0.84
N ILE A 674 -9.30 16.67 1.34
CA ILE A 674 -8.96 16.02 2.61
C ILE A 674 -8.18 14.75 2.32
N VAL A 675 -7.06 14.55 2.99
CA VAL A 675 -6.29 13.31 2.99
C VAL A 675 -6.38 12.71 4.38
N TYR A 676 -6.99 11.53 4.47
CA TYR A 676 -7.16 10.79 5.72
C TYR A 676 -6.19 9.61 5.77
N LEU A 677 -5.27 9.64 6.73
CA LEU A 677 -4.37 8.54 7.05
C LEU A 677 -5.05 7.63 8.08
N ARG A 678 -5.70 6.58 7.58
CA ARG A 678 -6.60 5.71 8.36
C ARG A 678 -5.87 4.48 8.89
N VAL A 679 -6.02 4.15 10.16
CA VAL A 679 -5.57 2.89 10.79
C VAL A 679 -6.75 2.17 11.44
N ASP A 680 -7.39 2.80 12.43
CA ASP A 680 -8.49 2.21 13.20
C ASP A 680 -9.87 2.76 12.78
N GLY A 681 -9.90 3.78 11.92
CA GLY A 681 -11.16 4.34 11.44
C GLY A 681 -11.77 5.38 12.37
N SER A 682 -11.02 5.95 13.32
CA SER A 682 -11.53 6.91 14.31
C SER A 682 -12.25 8.12 13.67
N LEU A 683 -11.91 8.45 12.42
CA LEU A 683 -12.51 9.57 11.66
C LEU A 683 -13.47 9.15 10.54
N ASP A 684 -13.86 7.88 10.42
CA ASP A 684 -14.74 7.40 9.33
C ASP A 684 -16.08 8.16 9.29
N ALA A 685 -16.66 8.47 10.46
CA ALA A 685 -17.88 9.26 10.53
C ALA A 685 -17.69 10.72 10.03
N HIS A 686 -16.48 11.28 10.13
CA HIS A 686 -16.18 12.58 9.52
C HIS A 686 -16.06 12.46 8.01
N VAL A 687 -15.40 11.42 7.51
CA VAL A 687 -15.28 11.12 6.08
C VAL A 687 -16.66 11.07 5.44
N GLU A 688 -17.59 10.29 6.00
CA GLU A 688 -18.95 10.21 5.46
C GLU A 688 -19.65 11.58 5.37
N ARG A 689 -19.47 12.44 6.39
CA ARG A 689 -20.06 13.78 6.40
C ARG A 689 -19.44 14.70 5.35
N TRP A 690 -18.12 14.62 5.15
CA TRP A 690 -17.42 15.40 4.12
C TRP A 690 -17.81 14.96 2.71
N VAL A 691 -17.90 13.65 2.48
CA VAL A 691 -18.36 13.07 1.21
C VAL A 691 -19.80 13.50 0.90
N ARG A 692 -20.71 13.42 1.87
CA ARG A 692 -22.10 13.93 1.72
C ARG A 692 -22.16 15.42 1.39
N ALA A 693 -21.18 16.20 1.85
CA ALA A 693 -21.06 17.63 1.57
C ALA A 693 -20.22 17.95 0.31
N ALA A 694 -19.90 16.94 -0.52
CA ALA A 694 -19.09 17.07 -1.73
C ALA A 694 -17.71 17.71 -1.51
N VAL A 695 -17.12 17.50 -0.33
CA VAL A 695 -15.70 17.78 -0.09
C VAL A 695 -14.91 16.56 -0.55
N PRO A 696 -13.95 16.71 -1.49
CA PRO A 696 -13.12 15.58 -1.92
C PRO A 696 -12.33 15.00 -0.76
N VAL A 697 -12.38 13.68 -0.59
CA VAL A 697 -11.65 12.95 0.43
C VAL A 697 -10.85 11.83 -0.23
N VAL A 698 -9.60 11.68 0.19
CA VAL A 698 -8.73 10.56 -0.13
C VAL A 698 -8.47 9.81 1.15
N VAL A 699 -8.94 8.57 1.24
CA VAL A 699 -8.64 7.70 2.37
C VAL A 699 -7.46 6.83 1.99
N LEU A 700 -6.31 7.11 2.62
CA LEU A 700 -5.12 6.28 2.49
C LEU A 700 -5.13 5.26 3.62
N PRO A 701 -5.35 3.96 3.31
CA PRO A 701 -5.31 2.92 4.30
C PRO A 701 -3.89 2.77 4.84
N GLY A 702 -3.79 2.70 6.16
CA GLY A 702 -2.56 2.64 6.93
C GLY A 702 -2.58 1.45 7.88
N GLY A 703 -1.43 0.79 7.97
CA GLY A 703 -1.10 -0.08 9.10
C GLY A 703 -0.05 0.59 9.98
N GLN A 704 0.29 -0.02 11.10
CA GLN A 704 1.32 0.49 12.00
C GLN A 704 2.69 -0.11 11.69
N GLY A 705 3.74 0.58 12.14
CA GLY A 705 5.10 0.08 12.17
C GLY A 705 5.98 0.45 10.97
N PRO A 706 7.28 0.09 11.03
CA PRO A 706 8.30 0.61 10.12
C PRO A 706 8.04 0.30 8.65
N ALA A 707 7.57 -0.91 8.32
CA ALA A 707 7.28 -1.30 6.94
C ALA A 707 6.18 -0.47 6.28
N ARG A 708 5.19 0.00 7.04
CA ARG A 708 4.14 0.86 6.49
C ARG A 708 4.63 2.30 6.33
N LEU A 709 5.40 2.81 7.28
CA LEU A 709 6.02 4.13 7.14
C LEU A 709 6.97 4.19 5.95
N GLY A 710 7.80 3.16 5.73
CA GLY A 710 8.66 3.07 4.56
C GLY A 710 7.88 3.07 3.24
N ALA A 711 6.74 2.38 3.19
CA ALA A 711 5.86 2.41 2.03
C ALA A 711 5.24 3.80 1.80
N GLU A 712 4.81 4.50 2.85
CA GLU A 712 4.25 5.85 2.71
C GLU A 712 5.32 6.89 2.35
N PHE A 713 6.55 6.79 2.87
CA PHE A 713 7.65 7.66 2.45
C PHE A 713 7.83 7.60 0.93
N PHE A 714 7.98 6.40 0.37
CA PHE A 714 8.17 6.25 -1.07
C PHE A 714 6.95 6.70 -1.89
N ARG A 715 5.72 6.38 -1.43
CA ARG A 715 4.49 6.82 -2.13
C ARG A 715 4.43 8.34 -2.24
N TRP A 716 4.70 9.04 -1.14
CA TRP A 716 4.62 10.50 -1.08
C TRP A 716 5.78 11.17 -1.81
N GLU A 717 6.97 10.57 -1.84
CA GLU A 717 8.10 11.03 -2.66
C GLU A 717 7.72 11.01 -4.15
N VAL A 718 7.20 9.88 -4.65
CA VAL A 718 6.69 9.78 -6.04
C VAL A 718 5.55 10.78 -6.28
N ALA A 719 4.55 10.80 -5.39
CA ALA A 719 3.40 11.67 -5.57
C ALA A 719 3.81 13.15 -5.63
N THR A 720 4.73 13.58 -4.76
CA THR A 720 5.21 14.96 -4.72
C THR A 720 5.98 15.32 -5.98
N ALA A 721 6.89 14.45 -6.43
CA ALA A 721 7.67 14.68 -7.64
C ALA A 721 6.74 14.85 -8.86
N ILE A 722 5.73 13.97 -9.00
CA ILE A 722 4.78 14.03 -10.12
C ILE A 722 3.78 15.19 -9.99
N VAL A 723 3.36 15.58 -8.78
CA VAL A 723 2.59 16.82 -8.58
C VAL A 723 3.38 18.02 -9.09
N CYS A 724 4.68 18.09 -8.81
CA CYS A 724 5.52 19.20 -9.27
C CYS A 724 5.65 19.21 -10.80
N HIS A 725 5.73 18.03 -11.44
CA HIS A 725 5.67 17.91 -12.90
C HIS A 725 4.35 18.48 -13.45
N LEU A 726 3.21 18.05 -12.89
CA LEU A 726 1.88 18.53 -13.30
C LEU A 726 1.66 20.03 -13.02
N LEU A 727 2.30 20.56 -11.97
CA LEU A 727 2.31 21.99 -11.66
C LEU A 727 3.36 22.76 -12.46
N GLY A 728 4.26 22.11 -13.21
CA GLY A 728 5.32 22.76 -13.98
C GLY A 728 6.34 23.51 -13.13
N VAL A 729 6.73 22.96 -11.98
CA VAL A 729 7.77 23.50 -11.07
C VAL A 729 8.86 22.47 -10.80
N ASN A 730 10.05 22.93 -10.43
CA ASN A 730 11.14 22.02 -10.06
C ASN A 730 10.89 21.40 -8.67
N ALA A 731 10.84 20.07 -8.60
CA ALA A 731 10.57 19.35 -7.36
C ALA A 731 11.75 19.34 -6.37
N PHE A 732 12.98 19.60 -6.82
CA PHE A 732 14.21 19.27 -6.08
C PHE A 732 15.05 20.48 -5.66
N ASP A 733 14.81 21.66 -6.23
CA ASP A 733 15.48 22.91 -5.82
C ASP A 733 14.78 23.61 -4.62
N GLN A 734 15.33 24.74 -4.15
CA GLN A 734 14.83 25.53 -3.00
C GLN A 734 15.40 26.98 -2.95
N PRO A 735 15.14 27.82 -3.96
CA PRO A 735 15.80 29.13 -4.08
C PRO A 735 15.48 30.10 -2.93
N ASP A 736 14.27 30.09 -2.38
CA ASP A 736 13.83 31.08 -1.39
C ASP A 736 14.31 30.77 0.03
N VAL A 737 14.69 29.53 0.30
CA VAL A 737 15.36 29.14 1.55
C VAL A 737 16.71 29.85 1.66
N GLN A 738 17.46 29.94 0.55
CA GLN A 738 18.76 30.59 0.53
C GLN A 738 18.63 32.11 0.77
N ARG A 739 17.62 32.77 0.19
CA ARG A 739 17.33 34.20 0.46
C ARG A 739 17.12 34.48 1.94
N ALA A 740 16.33 33.67 2.65
CA ALA A 740 16.09 33.85 4.07
C ALA A 740 17.38 33.68 4.89
N LYS A 741 18.25 32.73 4.52
CA LYS A 741 19.56 32.55 5.16
C LYS A 741 20.46 33.77 4.98
N ASP A 742 20.46 34.35 3.78
CA ASP A 742 21.29 35.52 3.50
C ASP A 742 20.77 36.77 4.22
N ALA A 743 19.45 36.98 4.27
CA ALA A 743 18.83 38.05 5.05
C ALA A 743 19.10 37.89 6.57
N ALA A 744 19.03 36.68 7.11
CA ALA A 744 19.34 36.42 8.51
C ALA A 744 20.81 36.69 8.85
N ARG A 745 21.75 36.32 7.96
CA ARG A 745 23.17 36.66 8.12
C ARG A 745 23.41 38.16 8.08
N GLU A 746 22.71 38.88 7.21
CA GLU A 746 22.78 40.34 7.17
C GLU A 746 22.25 40.97 8.46
N ALA A 747 21.10 40.49 8.97
CA ALA A 747 20.53 40.96 10.23
C ALA A 747 21.47 40.72 11.43
N LEU A 748 22.15 39.56 11.48
CA LEU A 748 23.15 39.26 12.51
C LEU A 748 24.35 40.20 12.47
N ARG A 749 24.83 40.58 11.28
CA ARG A 749 26.00 41.47 11.12
C ARG A 749 25.72 42.92 11.55
N HIS A 750 24.47 43.37 11.56
CA HIS A 750 24.10 44.78 11.73
C HIS A 750 23.41 45.12 13.08
N ARG A 751 23.63 44.32 14.14
CA ARG A 751 23.11 44.53 15.52
C ARG A 751 22.91 46.03 15.90
N PRO A 752 21.74 46.46 16.40
CA PRO A 752 20.38 46.33 15.89
C PRO A 752 19.89 47.66 15.26
N ALA A 753 20.68 48.33 14.42
CA ALA A 753 20.33 49.66 13.88
C ALA A 753 19.67 49.65 12.50
N ARG A 754 19.70 48.52 11.78
CA ARG A 754 19.02 48.33 10.48
C ARG A 754 18.39 46.94 10.45
N GLY A 755 17.08 46.85 10.70
CA GLY A 755 16.36 45.58 10.61
C GLY A 755 15.14 45.42 11.52
N GLU A 756 14.86 46.36 12.43
CA GLU A 756 13.59 46.34 13.17
C GLU A 756 12.41 46.43 12.19
N PRO A 757 11.32 45.66 12.40
CA PRO A 757 10.13 45.80 11.59
C PRO A 757 9.60 47.23 11.69
N GLU A 758 9.59 47.99 10.59
CA GLU A 758 9.02 49.34 10.58
C GLU A 758 7.51 49.27 10.90
N ALA A 759 7.05 50.15 11.79
CA ALA A 759 5.63 50.37 12.11
C ALA A 759 4.85 49.13 12.60
N VAL A 760 5.33 48.46 13.66
CA VAL A 760 4.55 47.44 14.38
C VAL A 760 3.45 48.11 15.22
N PRO A 761 2.18 47.69 15.13
CA PRO A 761 1.14 48.16 16.05
C PRO A 761 1.54 47.88 17.51
N ALA A 762 1.44 48.89 18.37
CA ALA A 762 1.79 48.74 19.79
C ALA A 762 0.85 47.77 20.54
N ASP A 763 -0.38 47.57 20.04
CA ASP A 763 -1.35 46.62 20.58
C ASP A 763 -1.34 45.29 19.78
N PRO A 764 -0.91 44.17 20.41
CA PRO A 764 -1.02 42.83 19.85
C PRO A 764 -2.40 42.45 19.30
N ALA A 765 -3.49 42.91 19.92
CA ALA A 765 -4.85 42.63 19.47
C ALA A 765 -5.19 43.38 18.18
N GLU A 766 -4.70 44.61 18.04
CA GLU A 766 -4.83 45.39 16.81
C GLU A 766 -4.03 44.75 15.66
N CYS A 767 -2.79 44.32 15.91
CA CYS A 767 -2.00 43.61 14.91
C CYS A 767 -2.71 42.33 14.41
N LEU A 768 -3.27 41.54 15.34
CA LEU A 768 -4.04 40.35 14.96
C LEU A 768 -5.28 40.72 14.14
N LEU A 769 -5.99 41.79 14.51
CA LEU A 769 -7.15 42.26 13.77
C LEU A 769 -6.77 42.71 12.34
N GLN A 770 -5.67 43.45 12.18
CA GLN A 770 -5.17 43.87 10.86
C GLN A 770 -4.82 42.66 9.97
N ALA A 771 -4.13 41.66 10.54
CA ALA A 771 -3.81 40.43 9.82
C ALA A 771 -5.08 39.66 9.40
N LEU A 772 -6.05 39.50 10.30
CA LEU A 772 -7.31 38.81 9.99
C LEU A 772 -8.20 39.59 9.02
N GLY A 773 -8.18 40.92 9.09
CA GLY A 773 -8.89 41.80 8.16
C GLY A 773 -8.32 41.77 6.74
N ALA A 774 -7.01 41.56 6.60
CA ALA A 774 -6.33 41.43 5.30
C ALA A 774 -6.58 40.08 4.59
N LEU A 775 -7.06 39.08 5.33
CA LEU A 775 -7.34 37.74 4.81
C LEU A 775 -8.62 37.76 3.96
N ARG A 776 -8.63 37.06 2.83
CA ARG A 776 -9.79 36.90 1.94
C ARG A 776 -10.28 35.46 1.95
N ARG A 777 -11.52 35.21 1.51
CA ARG A 777 -12.08 33.83 1.45
C ARG A 777 -11.24 32.95 0.50
N GLY A 778 -10.90 31.75 0.94
CA GLY A 778 -10.06 30.81 0.18
C GLY A 778 -8.55 31.07 0.26
N GLU A 779 -8.11 32.02 1.07
CA GLU A 779 -6.69 32.20 1.41
C GLU A 779 -6.34 31.42 2.69
N ALA A 780 -5.05 31.17 2.89
CA ALA A 780 -4.54 30.57 4.11
C ALA A 780 -4.04 31.64 5.10
N PHE A 781 -4.39 31.47 6.37
CA PHE A 781 -3.75 32.20 7.46
C PHE A 781 -2.55 31.40 7.97
N VAL A 782 -1.35 31.98 7.92
CA VAL A 782 -0.10 31.30 8.26
C VAL A 782 0.47 31.92 9.52
N LEU A 783 0.58 31.13 10.59
CA LEU A 783 1.20 31.54 11.85
C LEU A 783 2.65 31.04 11.90
N LEU A 784 3.60 31.96 11.91
CA LEU A 784 5.04 31.66 11.89
C LEU A 784 5.64 32.01 13.26
N SER A 785 5.87 31.01 14.09
CA SER A 785 6.17 31.17 15.51
C SER A 785 7.64 30.98 15.84
N PHE A 786 8.26 32.02 16.39
CA PHE A 786 9.55 32.00 17.08
C PHE A 786 9.29 32.14 18.59
N ALA A 787 8.61 31.15 19.15
CA ALA A 787 8.23 31.08 20.55
C ALA A 787 8.45 29.66 21.10
N PRO A 788 8.51 29.48 22.44
CA PRO A 788 8.69 28.15 23.03
C PRO A 788 7.56 27.16 22.69
N GLU A 789 7.90 25.95 22.27
CA GLU A 789 6.97 24.85 21.98
C GLU A 789 6.42 24.20 23.28
N THR A 790 5.74 24.98 24.11
CA THR A 790 5.10 24.47 25.34
C THR A 790 3.66 24.03 25.08
N PRO A 791 3.08 23.12 25.90
CA PRO A 791 1.68 22.75 25.81
C PRO A 791 0.70 23.93 25.90
N ALA A 792 1.07 24.98 26.64
CA ALA A 792 0.26 26.21 26.72
C ALA A 792 0.22 26.96 25.38
N VAL A 793 1.37 27.10 24.72
CA VAL A 793 1.49 27.73 23.40
C VAL A 793 0.76 26.89 22.34
N ALA A 794 0.94 25.57 22.33
CA ALA A 794 0.23 24.67 21.42
C ALA A 794 -1.30 24.82 21.54
N ARG A 795 -1.83 24.85 22.77
CA ARG A 795 -3.28 25.09 23.02
C ARG A 795 -3.73 26.49 22.57
N ALA A 796 -2.88 27.50 22.70
CA ALA A 796 -3.20 28.85 22.22
C ALA A 796 -3.30 28.88 20.70
N PHE A 797 -2.36 28.23 19.99
CA PHE A 797 -2.40 28.11 18.54
C PHE A 797 -3.60 27.31 18.07
N GLU A 798 -3.91 26.17 18.70
CA GLU A 798 -5.10 25.39 18.36
C GLU A 798 -6.39 26.22 18.49
N ARG A 799 -6.52 26.99 19.58
CA ARG A 799 -7.64 27.92 19.74
C ARG A 799 -7.68 28.97 18.65
N LEU A 800 -6.55 29.60 18.33
CA LEU A 800 -6.49 30.61 17.27
C LEU A 800 -6.93 30.03 15.93
N ARG A 801 -6.34 28.88 15.54
CA ARG A 801 -6.66 28.14 14.31
C ARG A 801 -8.14 27.82 14.20
N ARG A 802 -8.72 27.30 15.28
CA ARG A 802 -10.14 26.97 15.37
C ARG A 802 -11.03 28.19 15.12
N HIS A 803 -10.73 29.32 15.73
CA HIS A 803 -11.53 30.53 15.54
C HIS A 803 -11.41 31.11 14.13
N VAL A 804 -10.19 31.16 13.58
CA VAL A 804 -9.96 31.62 12.19
C VAL A 804 -10.75 30.74 11.22
N ARG A 805 -10.66 29.42 11.35
CA ARG A 805 -11.42 28.48 10.52
C ARG A 805 -12.92 28.60 10.73
N ASP A 806 -13.41 28.51 11.97
CA ASP A 806 -14.85 28.40 12.24
C ASP A 806 -15.62 29.68 11.94
N VAL A 807 -14.96 30.85 12.04
CA VAL A 807 -15.56 32.17 11.80
C VAL A 807 -15.31 32.66 10.37
N LEU A 808 -14.09 32.51 9.84
CA LEU A 808 -13.71 33.05 8.52
C LEU A 808 -13.74 32.01 7.40
N GLY A 809 -13.78 30.71 7.72
CA GLY A 809 -13.74 29.59 6.76
C GLY A 809 -12.35 29.32 6.17
N ASN A 810 -11.34 30.10 6.58
CA ASN A 810 -9.99 30.05 6.04
C ASN A 810 -9.18 28.89 6.62
N ALA A 811 -8.31 28.30 5.80
CA ALA A 811 -7.33 27.31 6.26
C ALA A 811 -6.24 27.96 7.11
N THR A 812 -5.73 27.21 8.08
CA THR A 812 -4.67 27.69 8.96
C THR A 812 -3.43 26.80 8.90
N LEU A 813 -2.26 27.40 8.79
CA LEU A 813 -0.96 26.70 8.83
C LEU A 813 -0.13 27.25 9.99
N VAL A 814 0.70 26.41 10.59
CA VAL A 814 1.60 26.81 11.68
C VAL A 814 3.02 26.36 11.35
N GLY A 815 3.93 27.30 11.18
CA GLY A 815 5.36 27.05 11.09
C GLY A 815 6.02 27.36 12.43
N VAL A 816 6.81 26.45 12.96
CA VAL A 816 7.67 26.73 14.14
C VAL A 816 9.07 27.05 13.67
N GLY A 817 9.57 28.22 14.02
CA GLY A 817 10.90 28.72 13.68
C GLY A 817 11.96 28.18 14.64
N PRO A 818 13.18 27.92 14.16
CA PRO A 818 13.64 28.03 12.77
C PRO A 818 13.28 26.84 11.86
N ARG A 819 12.69 25.75 12.39
CA ARG A 819 12.38 24.53 11.62
C ARG A 819 11.71 24.81 10.28
N TYR A 820 10.67 25.64 10.26
CA TYR A 820 9.93 25.93 9.01
C TYR A 820 10.75 26.66 7.95
N LEU A 821 11.81 27.38 8.33
CA LEU A 821 12.68 28.09 7.39
C LEU A 821 13.40 27.12 6.45
N HIS A 822 13.61 25.88 6.89
CA HIS A 822 14.20 24.78 6.13
C HIS A 822 13.15 23.74 5.68
N SER A 823 11.88 24.14 5.64
CA SER A 823 10.79 23.32 5.12
C SER A 823 9.72 24.18 4.42
N THR A 824 8.62 24.49 5.07
CA THR A 824 7.47 25.19 4.48
C THR A 824 7.72 26.66 4.15
N GLY A 825 8.82 27.24 4.64
CA GLY A 825 9.22 28.62 4.36
C GLY A 825 9.40 28.92 2.86
N GLN A 826 9.75 27.91 2.05
CA GLN A 826 9.77 28.00 0.59
C GLN A 826 8.39 28.36 0.04
N LEU A 827 7.32 27.66 0.46
CA LEU A 827 5.94 27.91 0.03
C LEU A 827 5.47 29.33 0.37
N PHE A 828 5.80 29.83 1.56
CA PHE A 828 5.33 31.16 2.00
C PHE A 828 6.01 32.32 1.28
N LYS A 829 7.16 32.07 0.63
CA LYS A 829 7.93 33.06 -0.12
C LYS A 829 7.79 32.91 -1.63
N GLY A 830 7.95 31.70 -2.16
CA GLY A 830 7.91 31.40 -3.60
C GLY A 830 6.58 30.87 -4.12
N GLY A 831 5.67 30.44 -3.24
CA GLY A 831 4.38 29.85 -3.63
C GLY A 831 3.29 30.85 -4.02
N PRO A 832 2.02 30.43 -4.10
CA PRO A 832 0.91 31.29 -4.52
C PRO A 832 0.69 32.45 -3.55
N ASP A 833 0.35 33.65 -4.06
CA ASP A 833 0.02 34.83 -3.23
C ASP A 833 -1.38 34.78 -2.60
N ARG A 834 -1.65 33.67 -1.93
CA ARG A 834 -2.93 33.34 -1.31
C ARG A 834 -2.78 33.12 0.18
N ILE A 835 -1.86 33.84 0.82
CA ILE A 835 -1.61 33.77 2.26
C ILE A 835 -1.65 35.14 2.92
N VAL A 836 -1.99 35.13 4.20
CA VAL A 836 -1.63 36.19 5.14
C VAL A 836 -0.78 35.57 6.24
N ALA A 837 0.44 36.06 6.41
CA ALA A 837 1.39 35.56 7.38
C ALA A 837 1.43 36.44 8.63
N LEU A 838 1.42 35.83 9.80
CA LEU A 838 1.67 36.47 11.09
C LEU A 838 2.96 35.89 11.66
N VAL A 839 4.05 36.67 11.59
CA VAL A 839 5.33 36.34 12.21
C VAL A 839 5.28 36.75 13.67
N LEU A 840 5.34 35.75 14.54
CA LEU A 840 5.25 35.90 15.98
C LEU A 840 6.63 35.68 16.61
N HIS A 841 7.12 36.67 17.34
CA HIS A 841 8.30 36.53 18.20
C HIS A 841 7.89 36.70 19.67
N ALA A 842 8.23 35.71 20.51
CA ALA A 842 7.96 35.75 21.95
C ALA A 842 9.07 35.03 22.72
N PRO A 843 9.99 35.76 23.38
CA PRO A 843 11.15 35.16 24.05
C PRO A 843 10.75 34.43 25.34
N SER A 844 11.44 33.35 25.72
CA SER A 844 11.21 32.59 26.95
C SER A 844 11.65 33.29 28.25
N GLY A 845 12.22 34.50 28.17
CA GLY A 845 12.68 35.31 29.29
C GLY A 845 14.12 35.05 29.75
N GLY A 846 14.79 34.00 29.23
CA GLY A 846 16.21 33.71 29.47
C GLY A 846 16.93 33.38 28.17
N ASP A 847 18.21 33.78 28.08
CA ASP A 847 19.03 33.61 26.89
C ASP A 847 20.27 32.74 27.17
N LEU A 848 20.85 32.15 26.13
CA LEU A 848 21.98 31.23 26.22
C LEU A 848 23.09 31.64 25.24
N PRO A 849 24.36 31.75 25.67
CA PRO A 849 25.46 32.01 24.76
C PRO A 849 25.70 30.81 23.83
N ILE A 850 26.13 31.07 22.60
CA ILE A 850 26.63 30.03 21.69
C ILE A 850 28.16 30.04 21.80
N PRO A 851 28.79 28.94 22.25
CA PRO A 851 30.25 28.88 22.36
C PRO A 851 30.94 29.16 21.01
N GLY A 852 31.98 30.00 21.04
CA GLY A 852 32.76 30.34 19.85
C GLY A 852 32.14 31.40 18.94
N THR A 853 31.00 31.98 19.29
CA THR A 853 30.40 33.11 18.56
C THR A 853 30.30 34.36 19.45
N ASP A 854 30.00 35.50 18.82
CA ASP A 854 29.78 36.77 19.48
C ASP A 854 28.31 37.00 19.88
N HIS A 855 27.42 36.03 19.66
CA HIS A 855 25.97 36.15 19.82
C HIS A 855 25.33 34.96 20.54
N THR A 856 24.12 35.19 21.06
CA THR A 856 23.35 34.19 21.81
C THR A 856 22.35 33.45 20.91
N PHE A 857 21.77 32.37 21.46
CA PHE A 857 20.67 31.65 20.81
C PHE A 857 19.43 32.53 20.62
N GLY A 858 19.10 33.39 21.60
CA GLY A 858 17.99 34.32 21.51
C GLY A 858 18.20 35.40 20.44
N GLU A 859 19.40 35.97 20.36
CA GLU A 859 19.75 36.92 19.29
C GLU A 859 19.70 36.26 17.91
N LEU A 860 20.19 35.02 17.78
CA LEU A 860 20.11 34.26 16.54
C LEU A 860 18.66 33.98 16.15
N LEU A 861 17.83 33.52 17.09
CA LEU A 861 16.40 33.26 16.86
C LEU A 861 15.67 34.52 16.39
N ARG A 862 15.91 35.66 17.05
CA ARG A 862 15.31 36.94 16.67
C ARG A 862 15.79 37.39 15.29
N ALA A 863 17.08 37.29 15.00
CA ALA A 863 17.63 37.67 13.70
C ALA A 863 17.03 36.84 12.55
N GLN A 864 16.78 35.54 12.79
CA GLN A 864 16.10 34.68 11.82
C GLN A 864 14.64 35.06 11.63
N ALA A 865 13.92 35.40 12.71
CA ALA A 865 12.54 35.88 12.64
C ALA A 865 12.44 37.19 11.81
N CYS A 866 13.29 38.17 12.13
CA CYS A 866 13.33 39.44 11.40
C CYS A 866 13.74 39.24 9.94
N GLY A 867 14.77 38.42 9.68
CA GLY A 867 15.24 38.11 8.33
C GLY A 867 14.15 37.49 7.45
N ASP A 868 13.36 36.56 7.99
CA ASP A 868 12.25 35.95 7.24
C ASP A 868 11.10 36.94 7.00
N PHE A 869 10.75 37.76 8.00
CA PHE A 869 9.75 38.82 7.83
C PHE A 869 10.14 39.80 6.73
N GLN A 870 11.38 40.27 6.73
CA GLN A 870 11.88 41.19 5.70
C GLN A 870 11.94 40.54 4.32
N ALA A 871 12.37 39.27 4.25
CA ALA A 871 12.33 38.51 3.00
C ALA A 871 10.90 38.45 2.43
N MET A 872 9.89 38.16 3.25
CA MET A 872 8.48 38.18 2.84
C MET A 872 8.02 39.58 2.39
N LYS A 873 8.36 40.64 3.13
CA LYS A 873 8.01 42.02 2.75
C LYS A 873 8.65 42.44 1.42
N SER A 874 9.92 42.08 1.20
CA SER A 874 10.64 42.38 -0.05
C SER A 874 10.00 41.71 -1.28
N LEU A 875 9.28 40.61 -1.06
CA LEU A 875 8.51 39.87 -2.08
C LEU A 875 7.06 40.37 -2.20
N GLY A 876 6.69 41.45 -1.51
CA GLY A 876 5.33 42.00 -1.52
C GLY A 876 4.29 41.15 -0.77
N ARG A 877 4.72 40.18 0.05
CA ARG A 877 3.79 39.32 0.79
C ARG A 877 3.05 40.09 1.88
N ARG A 878 1.80 39.72 2.11
CA ARG A 878 0.98 40.20 3.25
C ARG A 878 1.45 39.54 4.55
N ALA A 879 2.59 40.01 5.05
CA ALA A 879 3.16 39.60 6.32
C ALA A 879 2.97 40.68 7.40
N PHE A 880 2.64 40.25 8.62
CA PHE A 880 2.45 41.08 9.81
C PHE A 880 3.41 40.60 10.91
N TRP A 881 3.94 41.52 11.71
CA TRP A 881 4.85 41.23 12.81
C TRP A 881 4.12 41.37 14.14
N LEU A 882 4.21 40.34 14.99
CA LEU A 882 3.65 40.33 16.33
C LEU A 882 4.77 40.08 17.33
N GLU A 883 5.15 41.12 18.06
CA GLU A 883 6.08 41.07 19.18
C GLU A 883 5.30 40.84 20.47
N LEU A 884 5.73 39.90 21.30
CA LEU A 884 5.20 39.72 22.66
C LEU A 884 6.35 39.70 23.66
N ASP A 885 6.20 40.41 24.78
CA ASP A 885 7.21 40.43 25.85
C ASP A 885 7.39 39.08 26.54
N SER A 886 6.36 38.22 26.48
CA SER A 886 6.45 36.86 27.01
C SER A 886 5.48 35.89 26.30
N PRO A 887 5.73 34.58 26.33
CA PRO A 887 4.87 33.58 25.71
C PRO A 887 3.53 33.44 26.45
N GLY A 888 3.44 33.90 27.70
CA GLY A 888 2.20 33.87 28.49
C GLY A 888 1.08 34.68 27.85
N LEU A 889 1.43 35.79 27.19
CA LEU A 889 0.49 36.69 26.51
C LEU A 889 -0.20 36.02 25.31
N LEU A 890 0.34 34.93 24.75
CA LEU A 890 -0.32 34.18 23.68
C LEU A 890 -1.68 33.62 24.09
N THR A 891 -1.87 33.33 25.39
CA THR A 891 -3.17 32.91 25.88
C THR A 891 -4.20 34.03 25.77
N ASP A 892 -3.80 35.28 26.01
CA ASP A 892 -4.67 36.45 25.90
C ASP A 892 -4.96 36.78 24.43
N ILE A 893 -3.97 36.68 23.54
CA ILE A 893 -4.15 36.79 22.08
C ILE A 893 -5.15 35.74 21.55
N ALA A 894 -5.04 34.50 22.03
CA ALA A 894 -5.97 33.45 21.65
C ALA A 894 -7.42 33.73 22.13
N ARG A 895 -7.61 34.45 23.25
CA ARG A 895 -8.95 34.85 23.74
C ARG A 895 -9.57 35.94 22.87
N VAL A 896 -8.77 36.90 22.39
CA VAL A 896 -9.26 38.00 21.54
C VAL A 896 -9.37 37.63 20.06
N THR A 897 -8.91 36.44 19.67
CA THR A 897 -9.02 35.95 18.28
C THR A 897 -10.48 35.86 17.81
N ALA A 898 -11.40 35.34 18.63
CA ALA A 898 -12.79 35.17 18.20
C ALA A 898 -13.52 36.51 17.98
N PRO A 899 -13.39 37.52 18.87
CA PRO A 899 -13.84 38.88 18.60
C PRO A 899 -13.19 39.49 17.36
N ALA A 900 -11.87 39.33 17.19
CA ALA A 900 -11.15 39.89 16.03
C ALA A 900 -11.62 39.27 14.71
N ALA A 901 -11.78 37.94 14.66
CA ALA A 901 -12.30 37.22 13.51
C ALA A 901 -13.74 37.64 13.17
N ARG A 902 -14.60 37.85 14.17
CA ARG A 902 -15.96 38.37 13.95
C ARG A 902 -15.96 39.78 13.36
N ARG A 903 -15.16 40.68 13.91
CA ARG A 903 -14.99 42.04 13.36
C ARG A 903 -14.46 42.02 11.93
N ALA A 904 -13.47 41.17 11.64
CA ALA A 904 -12.97 40.98 10.27
C ALA A 904 -14.05 40.45 9.33
N ALA A 905 -14.87 39.48 9.77
CA ALA A 905 -16.01 38.99 8.99
C ALA A 905 -17.05 40.09 8.71
N GLU A 906 -17.37 40.92 9.70
CA GLU A 906 -18.26 42.07 9.54
C GLU A 906 -17.71 43.11 8.56
N GLN A 907 -16.39 43.40 8.61
CA GLN A 907 -15.73 44.29 7.67
C GLN A 907 -15.81 43.78 6.23
N ARG A 908 -15.70 42.46 6.02
CA ARG A 908 -15.87 41.83 4.69
C ARG A 908 -17.31 41.89 4.17
N ALA A 909 -18.31 41.93 5.05
CA ALA A 909 -19.73 41.88 4.68
C ALA A 909 -20.30 43.25 4.29
N ARG A 910 -19.57 44.36 4.53
CA ARG A 910 -19.99 45.70 4.11
C ARG A 910 -19.74 45.85 2.60
N PRO A 911 -20.73 46.29 1.80
CA PRO A 911 -20.49 46.64 0.41
C PRO A 911 -19.47 47.79 0.36
N ALA A 912 -18.51 47.68 -0.57
CA ALA A 912 -17.42 48.63 -0.77
C ALA A 912 -17.92 50.03 -1.16
#